data_AF-A0A535VZD8-F1
#
_entry.id   AF-A0A535VZD8-F1
#
_cell.length_a   1.000
_cell.length_b   1.000
_cell.length_c   1.000
_cell.angle_alpha   90.00
_cell.angle_beta   90.00
_cell.angle_gamma   90.00
#
_symmetry.space_group_name_H-M   'P 1'
#
loop_
_entity.id
_entity.type
_entity.pdbx_description
1 polymer ?
#
loop_
_entity_poly.entity_id
_entity_poly.type
_entity_poly.pdbx_seq_one_letter_code
_entity_poly.pdbx_strand_id
1 'polypeptide(L)'
;MNTRSVIKITTGRRGMQSLSSTGYKRIANMSQTIPNAKLDRSHIAPVKTREELIYLLSRAAELEHGLACIYLFAAYSLKNDVSEGGMTVEQAEMVRGWRRHLTLVAVEEMGHLAQVSNLLTAIGGAPHFRRPNFPLPPSAFPFGIRLSLEPFSQETIERFVCYEMPETGILSAEEQAPFDAMRDRVLGTQSSMQASWQKEERDDEGCEPFEIDFKSVGEFYHKIETGFTYIPEEELFIGPPEAQANARFVDLRGDLVSIVDRASACSAIEAIVEQGEAPTSAHPDAHFWVFDKVRRQYAEAIAQGQRSGVPFEPVRPVISNPMTRFYDDTSGGIVIDDPLTHEVADLFNGSYDTMLLMLLRFFAHTEETDTELEHLSRATLRLMTTVIRPLGEALTKLPVDRARWPGKTAGPGFGYNRDVHLLPHKPSAWVFFGERLWQLAKLATKLRLNPGLPTEIQEATAALQDLACQFAPPDGPRGVAAKVTELKQMQAELGCSIQASLGGPYLVTNADTLLTWLGERIPARPQMALCRCGGSANKPFCDGTHARIGFTGQKDPQRVPDRRDTYIGKQVTVLDNRGLCAHAGFCTDRLASVFLLGQDPFVDPNGARIEEIIRAVRACPSGALSYAIDGREARDQVDQEHPPAIEVSRDGPYRITGGIPLKDGQGDDEPRNQGASLEHYSLCRCGHSQNKPFCSGMHWYVNFHDPVADPDHEPTVFEWAGGLPALTRLTRLFYEKYVPQDPLIGPLFANMSPDHPERVAAWLGEVFGGPKNYTQAYGGYTRMLTQHLGKGLTEEQRARWASLLYQAANEAGLPNDPEFRSAFTSYIEWGSRVAVENSQPGSHPPQNMPVPRWDWGTAGPPGSRVSALSPQNEEESAAVVLPAADEPVGFAQHIKPLFRAMDHQSMEGAFDLWSYQDVKSHAAGILQRLQNGSMPCDGAWSREKVETFQRWVESGMRE
;
A
#
# COMPACT_ATOMS: atom_id res chain seq x y z
N MET A 1 -38.34 16.43 -35.00
CA MET A 1 -39.26 15.52 -35.69
C MET A 1 -39.32 14.21 -34.92
N ASN A 2 -40.53 13.84 -34.47
CA ASN A 2 -41.07 12.56 -33.94
C ASN A 2 -40.19 11.30 -34.09
N THR A 3 -40.08 10.34 -33.16
CA THR A 3 -41.08 9.73 -32.23
C THR A 3 -40.41 9.11 -30.99
N ARG A 4 -41.05 9.22 -29.82
CA ARG A 4 -40.72 8.48 -28.58
C ARG A 4 -41.16 7.01 -28.68
N SER A 5 -40.28 6.07 -28.34
CA SER A 5 -40.64 4.70 -27.94
C SER A 5 -39.96 4.37 -26.61
N VAL A 6 -40.78 4.28 -25.57
CA VAL A 6 -40.41 3.82 -24.23
C VAL A 6 -40.25 2.30 -24.27
N ILE A 7 -39.06 1.78 -23.95
CA ILE A 7 -38.84 0.37 -23.65
C ILE A 7 -38.42 0.29 -22.17
N LYS A 8 -39.34 -0.19 -21.33
CA LYS A 8 -39.02 -0.72 -19.99
C LYS A 8 -38.12 -1.94 -20.18
N ILE A 9 -36.90 -1.90 -19.64
CA ILE A 9 -36.06 -3.10 -19.51
C ILE A 9 -36.04 -3.49 -18.03
N THR A 10 -36.75 -4.58 -17.76
CA THR A 10 -36.75 -5.38 -16.53
C THR A 10 -35.35 -5.90 -16.22
N THR A 11 -35.00 -5.83 -14.93
CA THR A 11 -33.83 -6.44 -14.29
C THR A 11 -33.69 -7.94 -14.63
N GLY A 12 -32.55 -8.31 -15.22
CA GLY A 12 -32.19 -9.71 -15.49
C GLY A 12 -30.68 -9.92 -15.44
N ARG A 13 -30.20 -10.61 -14.39
CA ARG A 13 -28.87 -11.24 -14.32
C ARG A 13 -28.74 -12.29 -15.43
N ARG A 14 -27.68 -12.20 -16.26
CA ARG A 14 -26.97 -13.22 -17.09
C ARG A 14 -26.18 -12.44 -18.15
N GLY A 15 -24.95 -12.74 -18.56
CA GLY A 15 -24.00 -13.80 -18.28
C GLY A 15 -22.81 -13.54 -19.21
N MET A 16 -21.58 -13.66 -18.69
CA MET A 16 -20.34 -13.44 -19.44
C MET A 16 -19.82 -14.80 -19.92
N GLN A 17 -19.98 -15.07 -21.21
CA GLN A 17 -19.36 -16.14 -22.02
C GLN A 17 -19.19 -15.53 -23.42
N SER A 18 -18.18 -15.75 -24.25
CA SER A 18 -16.94 -16.52 -24.21
C SER A 18 -16.18 -16.13 -25.48
N LEU A 19 -14.91 -15.74 -25.40
CA LEU A 19 -13.98 -15.70 -26.54
C LEU A 19 -12.93 -16.79 -26.32
N SER A 20 -13.29 -18.05 -26.60
CA SER A 20 -12.33 -19.14 -26.71
C SER A 20 -12.94 -20.33 -27.46
N SER A 21 -12.82 -20.35 -28.78
CA SER A 21 -13.30 -21.50 -29.56
C SER A 21 -12.46 -21.78 -30.81
N THR A 22 -11.16 -22.04 -30.61
CA THR A 22 -10.41 -22.80 -31.63
C THR A 22 -9.20 -23.60 -31.13
N GLY A 23 -8.77 -23.48 -29.86
CA GLY A 23 -7.70 -24.30 -29.28
C GLY A 23 -8.15 -25.47 -28.39
N TYR A 24 -9.42 -25.52 -27.98
CA TYR A 24 -9.89 -26.39 -26.90
C TYR A 24 -10.23 -27.84 -27.30
N LYS A 25 -10.21 -28.20 -28.59
CA LYS A 25 -10.70 -29.51 -29.05
C LYS A 25 -9.70 -30.67 -28.95
N ARG A 26 -8.47 -30.45 -28.46
CA ARG A 26 -7.48 -31.55 -28.26
C ARG A 26 -7.12 -31.86 -26.82
N ILE A 27 -7.55 -31.05 -25.83
CA ILE A 27 -7.26 -31.28 -24.41
C ILE A 27 -8.43 -32.01 -23.71
N ALA A 28 -9.63 -32.01 -24.31
CA ALA A 28 -10.81 -32.64 -23.74
C ALA A 28 -10.82 -34.19 -23.75
N ASN A 29 -9.82 -34.85 -24.34
CA ASN A 29 -9.76 -36.32 -24.40
C ASN A 29 -8.81 -36.97 -23.37
N MET A 30 -8.22 -36.20 -22.45
CA MET A 30 -7.39 -36.75 -21.35
C MET A 30 -8.00 -36.53 -19.96
N SER A 31 -9.31 -36.28 -19.86
CA SER A 31 -10.02 -36.15 -18.58
C SER A 31 -10.89 -37.37 -18.31
N GLN A 32 -10.26 -38.55 -18.29
CA GLN A 32 -10.84 -39.67 -17.54
C GLN A 32 -10.39 -39.53 -16.10
N THR A 33 -11.34 -39.13 -15.25
CA THR A 33 -11.32 -39.25 -13.79
C THR A 33 -10.45 -40.43 -13.33
N ILE A 34 -9.35 -40.16 -12.62
CA ILE A 34 -8.63 -41.19 -11.87
C ILE A 34 -9.59 -41.62 -10.75
N PRO A 35 -10.06 -42.89 -10.74
CA PRO A 35 -10.79 -43.42 -9.60
C PRO A 35 -9.87 -43.40 -8.39
N ASN A 36 -10.43 -43.24 -7.20
CA ASN A 36 -9.74 -43.32 -5.91
C ASN A 36 -9.14 -44.73 -5.70
N ALA A 37 -8.15 -45.11 -6.50
CA ALA A 37 -7.41 -46.34 -6.41
C ALA A 37 -6.52 -46.20 -5.18
N LYS A 38 -6.76 -47.02 -4.16
CA LYS A 38 -5.86 -47.11 -3.02
C LYS A 38 -4.47 -47.49 -3.54
N LEU A 39 -3.57 -46.51 -3.61
CA LEU A 39 -2.16 -46.73 -3.91
C LEU A 39 -1.59 -47.68 -2.85
N ASP A 40 -0.79 -48.65 -3.27
CA ASP A 40 -0.18 -49.61 -2.36
C ASP A 40 1.02 -48.97 -1.65
N ARG A 41 0.73 -48.39 -0.49
CA ARG A 41 1.71 -47.74 0.39
C ARG A 41 2.22 -48.67 1.50
N SER A 42 2.03 -49.98 1.36
CA SER A 42 2.42 -50.96 2.40
C SER A 42 3.93 -51.02 2.68
N HIS A 43 4.75 -50.45 1.79
CA HIS A 43 6.20 -50.37 1.93
C HIS A 43 6.66 -49.21 2.84
N ILE A 44 5.82 -48.20 3.08
CA ILE A 44 6.17 -47.04 3.90
C ILE A 44 6.07 -47.41 5.38
N ALA A 45 7.19 -47.34 6.11
CA ALA A 45 7.18 -47.58 7.56
C ALA A 45 6.35 -46.50 8.31
N PRO A 46 5.44 -46.89 9.23
CA PRO A 46 4.61 -45.92 9.93
C PRO A 46 5.44 -45.13 10.96
N VAL A 47 5.16 -43.82 11.04
CA VAL A 47 5.71 -42.92 12.05
C VAL A 47 5.04 -43.19 13.39
N LYS A 48 5.83 -43.52 14.42
CA LYS A 48 5.29 -44.03 15.70
C LYS A 48 5.41 -43.06 16.85
N THR A 49 6.24 -42.03 16.72
CA THR A 49 6.55 -41.11 17.81
C THR A 49 6.38 -39.67 17.38
N ARG A 50 6.05 -38.79 18.34
CA ARG A 50 5.97 -37.34 18.09
C ARG A 50 7.33 -36.76 17.68
N GLU A 51 8.42 -37.27 18.24
CA GLU A 51 9.78 -36.82 17.91
C GLU A 51 10.10 -37.06 16.43
N GLU A 52 9.84 -38.28 15.95
CA GLU A 52 9.96 -38.65 14.54
C GLU A 52 9.06 -37.76 13.66
N LEU A 53 7.80 -37.54 14.06
CA LEU A 53 6.87 -36.70 13.31
C LEU A 53 7.32 -35.23 13.22
N ILE A 54 7.79 -34.65 14.32
CA ILE A 54 8.35 -33.28 14.35
C ILE A 54 9.59 -33.20 13.46
N TYR A 55 10.47 -34.20 13.54
CA TYR A 55 11.66 -34.24 12.70
C TYR A 55 11.30 -34.30 11.20
N LEU A 56 10.37 -35.16 10.79
CA LEU A 56 9.94 -35.28 9.39
C LEU A 56 9.23 -34.01 8.90
N LEU A 57 8.39 -33.37 9.72
CA LEU A 57 7.78 -32.08 9.38
C LEU A 57 8.83 -30.97 9.25
N SER A 58 9.88 -30.96 10.07
CA SER A 58 11.00 -30.02 9.89
C SER A 58 11.75 -30.29 8.58
N ARG A 59 11.99 -31.56 8.21
CA ARG A 59 12.55 -31.91 6.90
C ARG A 59 11.64 -31.47 5.74
N ALA A 60 10.32 -31.57 5.89
CA ALA A 60 9.35 -31.07 4.93
C ALA A 60 9.44 -29.55 4.78
N ALA A 61 9.49 -28.81 5.89
CA ALA A 61 9.67 -27.36 5.85
C ALA A 61 10.95 -26.94 5.11
N GLU A 62 12.07 -27.66 5.29
CA GLU A 62 13.31 -27.40 4.56
C GLU A 62 13.19 -27.68 3.06
N LEU A 63 12.46 -28.73 2.67
CA LEU A 63 12.19 -29.09 1.29
C LEU A 63 11.35 -27.99 0.61
N GLU A 64 10.18 -27.66 1.17
CA GLU A 64 9.27 -26.64 0.63
C GLU A 64 9.97 -25.29 0.47
N HIS A 65 10.72 -24.90 1.50
CA HIS A 65 11.49 -23.65 1.46
C HIS A 65 12.58 -23.68 0.39
N GLY A 66 13.25 -24.83 0.25
CA GLY A 66 14.27 -25.08 -0.75
C GLY A 66 13.73 -24.98 -2.19
N LEU A 67 12.60 -25.65 -2.46
CA LEU A 67 11.90 -25.65 -3.74
C LEU A 67 11.47 -24.22 -4.13
N ALA A 68 10.84 -23.49 -3.20
CA ALA A 68 10.47 -22.09 -3.41
C ALA A 68 11.65 -21.22 -3.88
N CYS A 69 12.82 -21.37 -3.24
CA CYS A 69 14.02 -20.59 -3.58
C CYS A 69 14.58 -20.92 -4.98
N ILE A 70 14.69 -22.19 -5.34
CA ILE A 70 15.25 -22.60 -6.65
C ILE A 70 14.31 -22.19 -7.80
N TYR A 71 12.99 -22.25 -7.58
CA TYR A 71 11.98 -21.83 -8.56
C TYR A 71 12.02 -20.31 -8.78
N LEU A 72 12.12 -19.53 -7.69
CA LEU A 72 12.31 -18.09 -7.78
C LEU A 72 13.61 -17.72 -8.50
N PHE A 73 14.72 -18.40 -8.20
CA PHE A 73 16.00 -18.15 -8.85
C PHE A 73 15.91 -18.33 -10.37
N ALA A 74 15.34 -19.46 -10.81
CA ALA A 74 15.09 -19.70 -12.22
C ALA A 74 14.15 -18.64 -12.83
N ALA A 75 13.07 -18.27 -12.13
CA ALA A 75 12.16 -17.23 -12.58
C ALA A 75 12.85 -15.86 -12.73
N TYR A 76 13.73 -15.47 -11.81
CA TYR A 76 14.49 -14.21 -11.89
C TYR A 76 15.51 -14.21 -13.02
N SER A 77 16.04 -15.36 -13.43
CA SER A 77 16.98 -15.43 -14.55
C SER A 77 16.34 -15.15 -15.92
N LEU A 78 15.02 -15.23 -16.03
CA LEU A 78 14.29 -14.91 -17.26
C LEU A 78 14.28 -13.39 -17.51
N LYS A 79 14.45 -13.00 -18.78
CA LYS A 79 14.32 -11.61 -19.24
C LYS A 79 12.87 -11.13 -19.13
N ASN A 80 12.70 -9.84 -18.89
CA ASN A 80 11.40 -9.20 -18.64
C ASN A 80 10.86 -8.44 -19.86
N ASP A 81 11.76 -7.82 -20.63
CA ASP A 81 11.39 -6.89 -21.69
C ASP A 81 12.31 -7.01 -22.91
N VAL A 82 11.80 -6.54 -24.07
CA VAL A 82 12.53 -6.47 -25.34
C VAL A 82 13.75 -5.54 -25.26
N SER A 83 13.77 -4.58 -24.34
CA SER A 83 14.92 -3.69 -24.10
C SER A 83 16.18 -4.44 -23.65
N GLU A 84 16.03 -5.67 -23.15
CA GLU A 84 17.15 -6.55 -22.78
C GLU A 84 17.76 -7.30 -23.97
N GLY A 85 17.17 -7.15 -25.17
CA GLY A 85 17.63 -7.74 -26.42
C GLY A 85 17.38 -9.25 -26.55
N GLY A 86 17.48 -9.74 -27.79
CA GLY A 86 17.37 -11.18 -28.10
C GLY A 86 15.95 -11.75 -28.06
N MET A 87 14.91 -10.90 -28.06
CA MET A 87 13.50 -11.32 -28.13
C MET A 87 12.63 -10.32 -28.90
N THR A 88 11.59 -10.81 -29.59
CA THR A 88 10.47 -9.97 -30.09
C THR A 88 9.48 -9.63 -28.98
N VAL A 89 8.50 -8.74 -29.27
CA VAL A 89 7.44 -8.38 -28.32
C VAL A 89 6.60 -9.59 -27.93
N GLU A 90 6.23 -10.43 -28.90
CA GLU A 90 5.46 -11.65 -28.69
C GLU A 90 6.24 -12.68 -27.87
N GLN A 91 7.54 -12.82 -28.16
CA GLN A 91 8.43 -13.70 -27.39
C GLN A 91 8.58 -13.21 -25.94
N ALA A 92 8.70 -11.91 -25.72
CA ALA A 92 8.77 -11.34 -24.37
C ALA A 92 7.46 -11.57 -23.58
N GLU A 93 6.29 -11.49 -24.22
CA GLU A 93 5.01 -11.84 -23.58
C GLU A 93 4.94 -13.31 -23.15
N MET A 94 5.40 -14.22 -24.01
CA MET A 94 5.48 -15.64 -23.72
C MET A 94 6.42 -15.92 -22.54
N VAL A 95 7.61 -15.32 -22.52
CA VAL A 95 8.60 -15.48 -21.43
C VAL A 95 8.07 -14.92 -20.11
N ARG A 96 7.38 -13.77 -20.12
CA ARG A 96 6.66 -13.26 -18.95
C ARG A 96 5.57 -14.22 -18.47
N GLY A 97 4.93 -14.96 -19.37
CA GLY A 97 4.01 -16.06 -19.05
C GLY A 97 4.70 -17.16 -18.24
N TRP A 98 5.84 -17.68 -18.72
CA TRP A 98 6.61 -18.69 -18.01
C TRP A 98 7.08 -18.20 -16.64
N ARG A 99 7.65 -17.00 -16.59
CA ARG A 99 8.10 -16.37 -15.34
C ARG A 99 6.96 -16.30 -14.32
N ARG A 100 5.75 -15.91 -14.73
CA ARG A 100 4.57 -15.89 -13.87
C ARG A 100 4.20 -17.27 -13.34
N HIS A 101 4.23 -18.30 -14.19
CA HIS A 101 3.97 -19.67 -13.73
C HIS A 101 5.00 -20.15 -12.70
N LEU A 102 6.31 -19.97 -12.96
CA LEU A 102 7.35 -20.36 -11.99
C LEU A 102 7.23 -19.59 -10.67
N THR A 103 6.95 -18.29 -10.74
CA THR A 103 6.78 -17.46 -9.54
C THR A 103 5.53 -17.86 -8.77
N LEU A 104 4.46 -18.26 -9.45
CA LEU A 104 3.22 -18.72 -8.83
C LEU A 104 3.45 -20.00 -8.03
N VAL A 105 4.06 -21.01 -8.65
CA VAL A 105 4.40 -22.28 -7.98
C VAL A 105 5.28 -22.01 -6.77
N ALA A 106 6.29 -21.14 -6.89
CA ALA A 106 7.12 -20.78 -5.74
C ALA A 106 6.35 -20.10 -4.58
N VAL A 107 5.24 -19.40 -4.86
CA VAL A 107 4.35 -18.85 -3.83
C VAL A 107 3.47 -19.94 -3.22
N GLU A 108 3.04 -20.92 -4.01
CA GLU A 108 2.32 -22.11 -3.54
C GLU A 108 3.20 -22.93 -2.59
N GLU A 109 4.50 -23.13 -2.87
CA GLU A 109 5.45 -23.76 -1.93
C GLU A 109 5.62 -22.97 -0.62
N MET A 110 5.50 -21.64 -0.65
CA MET A 110 5.48 -20.84 0.59
C MET A 110 4.18 -21.06 1.38
N GLY A 111 3.07 -21.34 0.69
CA GLY A 111 1.82 -21.79 1.29
C GLY A 111 1.96 -23.17 1.93
N HIS A 112 2.65 -24.11 1.28
CA HIS A 112 2.98 -25.41 1.85
C HIS A 112 3.83 -25.27 3.12
N LEU A 113 4.87 -24.43 3.09
CA LEU A 113 5.68 -24.12 4.27
C LEU A 113 4.85 -23.54 5.42
N ALA A 114 3.89 -22.66 5.12
CA ALA A 114 2.95 -22.13 6.11
C ALA A 114 2.04 -23.23 6.70
N GLN A 115 1.55 -24.15 5.86
CA GLN A 115 0.72 -25.27 6.29
C GLN A 115 1.50 -26.28 7.12
N VAL A 116 2.75 -26.59 6.76
CA VAL A 116 3.68 -27.40 7.58
C VAL A 116 3.95 -26.74 8.92
N SER A 117 4.06 -25.41 8.97
CA SER A 117 4.19 -24.67 10.23
C SER A 117 2.95 -24.81 11.13
N ASN A 118 1.74 -24.84 10.55
CA ASN A 118 0.51 -25.14 11.31
C ASN A 118 0.50 -26.59 11.84
N LEU A 119 0.92 -27.56 11.02
CA LEU A 119 1.04 -28.97 11.43
C LEU A 119 2.04 -29.13 12.59
N LEU A 120 3.22 -28.50 12.51
CA LEU A 120 4.21 -28.46 13.58
C LEU A 120 3.61 -27.83 14.84
N THR A 121 3.02 -26.65 14.71
CA THR A 121 2.43 -25.91 15.84
C THR A 121 1.39 -26.76 16.56
N ALA A 122 0.47 -27.39 15.83
CA ALA A 122 -0.62 -28.18 16.41
C ALA A 122 -0.14 -29.37 17.27
N ILE A 123 0.98 -29.99 16.91
CA ILE A 123 1.56 -31.11 17.66
C ILE A 123 2.59 -30.67 18.71
N GLY A 124 2.76 -29.36 18.94
CA GLY A 124 3.69 -28.78 19.91
C GLY A 124 5.13 -28.60 19.40
N GLY A 125 5.36 -28.75 18.09
CA GLY A 125 6.61 -28.37 17.43
C GLY A 125 6.69 -26.86 17.16
N ALA A 126 7.89 -26.32 17.06
CA ALA A 126 8.09 -24.94 16.65
C ALA A 126 8.08 -24.82 15.11
N PRO A 127 7.64 -23.68 14.53
CA PRO A 127 7.80 -23.41 13.11
C PRO A 127 9.28 -23.49 12.69
N HIS A 128 9.55 -24.09 11.53
CA HIS A 128 10.92 -24.38 11.09
C HIS A 128 11.25 -23.66 9.78
N PHE A 129 12.08 -22.61 9.85
CA PHE A 129 12.54 -21.82 8.70
C PHE A 129 14.05 -21.94 8.45
N ARG A 130 14.73 -22.84 9.18
CA ARG A 130 16.17 -23.07 9.10
C ARG A 130 16.46 -24.14 8.05
N ARG A 131 17.44 -23.92 7.18
CA ARG A 131 17.94 -24.91 6.20
C ARG A 131 19.40 -24.63 5.82
N PRO A 132 20.22 -25.62 5.41
CA PRO A 132 21.55 -25.32 4.92
C PRO A 132 21.55 -24.31 3.76
N ASN A 133 22.59 -23.49 3.66
CA ASN A 133 22.77 -22.55 2.55
C ASN A 133 22.98 -23.31 1.22
N PHE A 134 22.60 -22.70 0.10
CA PHE A 134 22.80 -23.30 -1.22
C PHE A 134 24.27 -23.26 -1.67
N PRO A 135 24.74 -24.24 -2.46
CA PRO A 135 24.05 -25.47 -2.87
C PRO A 135 23.99 -26.50 -1.74
N LEU A 136 22.86 -27.20 -1.62
CA LEU A 136 22.76 -28.31 -0.68
C LEU A 136 23.51 -29.55 -1.23
N PRO A 137 24.14 -30.35 -0.37
CA PRO A 137 24.78 -31.59 -0.80
C PRO A 137 23.73 -32.56 -1.37
N PRO A 138 24.08 -33.42 -2.34
CA PRO A 138 23.15 -34.41 -2.90
C PRO A 138 22.57 -35.40 -1.88
N SER A 139 23.24 -35.57 -0.73
CA SER A 139 22.77 -36.37 0.40
C SER A 139 21.74 -35.66 1.29
N ALA A 140 21.49 -34.35 1.11
CA ALA A 140 20.58 -33.59 1.95
C ALA A 140 19.13 -34.12 1.88
N PHE A 141 18.74 -34.73 0.76
CA PHE A 141 17.46 -35.42 0.61
C PHE A 141 17.69 -36.79 -0.05
N PRO A 142 17.26 -37.90 0.59
CA PRO A 142 17.72 -39.25 0.25
C PRO A 142 17.17 -39.85 -1.04
N PHE A 143 16.34 -39.10 -1.78
CA PHE A 143 15.72 -39.53 -3.03
C PHE A 143 16.25 -38.78 -4.26
N GLY A 144 17.40 -38.12 -4.13
CA GLY A 144 18.17 -37.57 -5.26
C GLY A 144 17.74 -36.17 -5.71
N ILE A 145 17.01 -35.42 -4.88
CA ILE A 145 16.75 -34.00 -5.15
C ILE A 145 18.01 -33.18 -4.86
N ARG A 146 18.57 -32.59 -5.92
CA ARG A 146 19.65 -31.61 -5.80
C ARG A 146 19.08 -30.20 -5.75
N LEU A 147 19.11 -29.59 -4.57
CA LEU A 147 18.71 -28.20 -4.40
C LEU A 147 19.92 -27.28 -4.67
N SER A 148 19.96 -26.71 -5.87
CA SER A 148 20.99 -25.77 -6.33
C SER A 148 20.35 -24.59 -7.05
N LEU A 149 20.90 -23.40 -6.87
CA LEU A 149 20.44 -22.17 -7.51
C LEU A 149 21.00 -22.11 -8.92
N GLU A 150 20.17 -22.40 -9.92
CA GLU A 150 20.59 -22.48 -11.31
C GLU A 150 19.65 -21.70 -12.24
N PRO A 151 20.18 -21.00 -13.25
CA PRO A 151 19.36 -20.23 -14.17
C PRO A 151 18.40 -21.13 -14.93
N PHE A 152 17.33 -20.53 -15.47
CA PHE A 152 16.35 -21.23 -16.27
C PHE A 152 17.02 -21.83 -17.51
N SER A 153 16.76 -23.11 -17.75
CA SER A 153 17.25 -23.86 -18.89
C SER A 153 16.35 -25.07 -19.12
N GLN A 154 16.56 -25.78 -20.24
CA GLN A 154 15.86 -27.03 -20.49
C GLN A 154 16.13 -28.06 -19.38
N GLU A 155 17.38 -28.15 -18.90
CA GLU A 155 17.77 -29.08 -17.82
C GLU A 155 17.20 -28.66 -16.46
N THR A 156 17.08 -27.35 -16.21
CA THR A 156 16.48 -26.82 -14.97
C THR A 156 15.00 -27.12 -14.88
N ILE A 157 14.24 -26.85 -15.95
CA ILE A 157 12.80 -27.13 -15.94
C ILE A 157 12.50 -28.64 -15.97
N GLU A 158 13.36 -29.46 -16.58
CA GLU A 158 13.25 -30.93 -16.51
C GLU A 158 13.44 -31.47 -15.09
N ARG A 159 14.36 -30.89 -14.31
CA ARG A 159 14.49 -31.22 -12.89
C ARG A 159 13.27 -30.83 -12.09
N PHE A 160 12.70 -29.65 -12.34
CA PHE A 160 11.48 -29.23 -11.63
C PHE A 160 10.32 -30.18 -11.92
N VAL A 161 10.17 -30.63 -13.18
CA VAL A 161 9.22 -31.71 -13.52
C VAL A 161 9.50 -32.97 -12.73
N CYS A 162 10.77 -33.38 -12.57
CA CYS A 162 11.14 -34.58 -11.81
C CYS A 162 10.88 -34.46 -10.30
N TYR A 163 11.04 -33.26 -9.72
CA TYR A 163 10.81 -33.02 -8.29
C TYR A 163 9.32 -33.12 -7.94
N GLU A 164 8.47 -32.63 -8.83
CA GLU A 164 7.00 -32.66 -8.69
C GLU A 164 6.37 -33.91 -9.33
N MET A 165 7.15 -34.95 -9.65
CA MET A 165 6.59 -36.14 -10.29
C MET A 165 5.61 -36.86 -9.38
N PRO A 166 4.43 -37.26 -9.88
CA PRO A 166 3.44 -37.95 -9.06
C PRO A 166 3.89 -39.33 -8.60
N GLU A 167 3.31 -39.77 -7.47
CA GLU A 167 3.42 -41.14 -6.96
C GLU A 167 3.20 -42.21 -8.05
N THR A 168 3.93 -43.31 -7.90
CA THR A 168 3.81 -44.46 -8.80
C THR A 168 2.38 -45.01 -8.75
N GLY A 169 1.71 -45.03 -9.90
CA GLY A 169 0.34 -45.53 -10.03
C GLY A 169 -0.73 -44.45 -10.24
N ILE A 170 -0.36 -43.16 -10.12
CA ILE A 170 -1.24 -42.03 -10.51
C ILE A 170 -1.31 -41.92 -12.04
N LEU A 171 -0.17 -41.94 -12.73
CA LEU A 171 -0.12 -41.96 -14.20
C LEU A 171 -0.24 -43.39 -14.73
N SER A 172 -0.83 -43.55 -15.92
CA SER A 172 -0.79 -44.84 -16.62
C SER A 172 0.66 -45.20 -16.98
N ALA A 173 0.96 -46.48 -17.14
CA ALA A 173 2.33 -46.92 -17.49
C ALA A 173 2.87 -46.29 -18.79
N GLU A 174 1.99 -46.01 -19.76
CA GLU A 174 2.34 -45.34 -21.01
C GLU A 174 2.66 -43.86 -20.81
N GLU A 175 1.93 -43.17 -19.93
CA GLU A 175 2.16 -41.77 -19.58
C GLU A 175 3.40 -41.60 -18.69
N GLN A 176 3.65 -42.55 -17.79
CA GLN A 176 4.77 -42.54 -16.85
C GLN A 176 6.12 -42.77 -17.53
N ALA A 177 6.19 -43.70 -18.50
CA ALA A 177 7.43 -44.10 -19.17
C ALA A 177 8.33 -42.95 -19.69
N PRO A 178 7.80 -41.90 -20.38
CA PRO A 178 8.65 -40.79 -20.82
C PRO A 178 9.23 -39.95 -19.66
N PHE A 179 8.51 -39.86 -18.53
CA PHE A 179 8.98 -39.14 -17.35
C PHE A 179 10.00 -39.96 -16.55
N ASP A 180 9.83 -41.29 -16.46
CA ASP A 180 10.84 -42.17 -15.89
C ASP A 180 12.16 -42.10 -16.66
N ALA A 181 12.10 -42.13 -18.00
CA ALA A 181 13.29 -41.96 -18.83
C ALA A 181 13.94 -40.57 -18.68
N MET A 182 13.14 -39.53 -18.40
CA MET A 182 13.64 -38.19 -18.07
C MET A 182 14.34 -38.19 -16.71
N ARG A 183 13.71 -38.76 -15.68
CA ARG A 183 14.25 -38.89 -14.34
C ARG A 183 15.56 -39.68 -14.34
N ASP A 184 15.63 -40.82 -15.02
CA ASP A 184 16.85 -41.62 -15.15
C ASP A 184 17.99 -40.84 -15.80
N ARG A 185 17.68 -40.03 -16.83
CA ARG A 185 18.66 -39.14 -17.46
C ARG A 185 19.14 -38.06 -16.50
N VAL A 186 18.21 -37.39 -15.82
CA VAL A 186 18.49 -36.30 -14.87
C VAL A 186 19.30 -36.80 -13.66
N LEU A 187 18.98 -37.97 -13.13
CA LEU A 187 19.71 -38.60 -12.02
C LEU A 187 21.05 -39.19 -12.50
N GLY A 188 21.10 -39.79 -13.70
CA GLY A 188 22.32 -40.34 -14.29
C GLY A 188 23.39 -39.29 -14.60
N THR A 189 23.00 -38.09 -15.08
CA THR A 189 23.94 -36.97 -15.24
C THR A 189 24.47 -36.48 -13.89
N GLN A 190 23.65 -36.50 -12.83
CA GLN A 190 24.06 -36.15 -11.48
C GLN A 190 25.08 -37.16 -10.89
N SER A 191 24.89 -38.46 -11.09
CA SER A 191 25.85 -39.50 -10.65
C SER A 191 27.22 -39.40 -11.35
N SER A 192 27.26 -38.98 -12.62
CA SER A 192 28.51 -38.80 -13.36
C SER A 192 29.36 -37.61 -12.88
N MET A 193 28.73 -36.55 -12.37
CA MET A 193 29.41 -35.44 -11.71
C MET A 193 29.83 -35.80 -10.27
N GLN A 194 29.04 -36.63 -9.56
CA GLN A 194 29.34 -37.15 -8.22
C GLN A 194 30.71 -37.85 -8.13
N ALA A 195 31.09 -38.61 -9.16
CA ALA A 195 32.39 -39.30 -9.20
C ALA A 195 33.61 -38.35 -9.22
N SER A 196 33.44 -37.07 -9.60
CA SER A 196 34.53 -36.08 -9.55
C SER A 196 34.69 -35.39 -8.19
N TRP A 197 33.65 -35.39 -7.35
CA TRP A 197 33.66 -34.77 -6.01
C TRP A 197 33.95 -35.79 -4.88
N GLN A 198 33.75 -37.08 -5.15
CA GLN A 198 33.96 -38.19 -4.19
C GLN A 198 35.42 -38.45 -3.76
N LYS A 199 36.40 -37.62 -4.17
CA LYS A 199 37.80 -37.85 -3.79
C LYS A 199 38.25 -37.18 -2.50
N GLU A 200 37.43 -36.28 -1.95
CA GLU A 200 37.71 -35.57 -0.69
C GLU A 200 36.44 -35.51 0.17
N GLU A 201 36.05 -36.63 0.78
CA GLU A 201 35.58 -36.72 2.17
C GLU A 201 35.15 -38.16 2.48
N ARG A 202 35.62 -38.66 3.63
CA ARG A 202 35.41 -40.00 4.17
C ARG A 202 34.33 -39.97 5.26
N ASP A 203 33.66 -41.11 5.43
CA ASP A 203 33.09 -41.62 6.68
C ASP A 203 31.97 -40.83 7.37
N ASP A 204 30.79 -40.65 6.72
CA ASP A 204 29.55 -40.32 7.47
C ASP A 204 28.30 -41.05 6.92
N GLU A 205 28.40 -42.37 6.76
CA GLU A 205 27.29 -43.25 6.37
C GLU A 205 26.24 -43.47 7.49
N GLY A 206 25.98 -42.50 8.38
CA GLY A 206 24.95 -42.66 9.41
C GLY A 206 24.66 -41.46 10.32
N CYS A 207 24.00 -40.42 9.80
CA CYS A 207 23.69 -39.22 10.61
C CYS A 207 22.22 -38.76 10.59
N GLU A 208 21.29 -39.47 9.95
CA GLU A 208 19.86 -39.17 10.08
C GLU A 208 19.24 -40.00 11.23
N PRO A 209 18.52 -39.37 12.19
CA PRO A 209 18.02 -40.06 13.38
C PRO A 209 16.85 -41.02 13.09
N PHE A 210 16.18 -40.90 11.93
CA PHE A 210 15.04 -41.70 11.53
C PHE A 210 15.16 -42.15 10.06
N GLU A 211 14.49 -43.26 9.70
CA GLU A 211 14.54 -43.83 8.36
C GLU A 211 13.77 -42.98 7.34
N ILE A 212 14.38 -42.74 6.19
CA ILE A 212 13.83 -41.91 5.11
C ILE A 212 13.73 -42.77 3.83
N ASP A 213 12.56 -43.33 3.54
CA ASP A 213 12.33 -44.42 2.55
C ASP A 213 11.31 -44.08 1.45
N PHE A 214 11.35 -42.87 0.87
CA PHE A 214 10.40 -42.43 -0.16
C PHE A 214 11.08 -42.05 -1.48
N LYS A 215 10.31 -42.01 -2.57
CA LYS A 215 10.75 -41.78 -3.96
C LYS A 215 10.09 -40.55 -4.63
N SER A 216 9.07 -39.98 -4.01
CA SER A 216 8.43 -38.72 -4.40
C SER A 216 8.10 -37.86 -3.18
N VAL A 217 7.69 -36.61 -3.40
CA VAL A 217 7.26 -35.69 -2.33
C VAL A 217 5.93 -36.17 -1.74
N GLY A 218 5.04 -36.74 -2.56
CA GLY A 218 3.80 -37.40 -2.13
C GLY A 218 4.05 -38.53 -1.14
N GLU A 219 4.91 -39.50 -1.48
CA GLU A 219 5.27 -40.61 -0.57
C GLU A 219 5.83 -40.10 0.77
N PHE A 220 6.59 -39.00 0.75
CA PHE A 220 7.09 -38.36 1.97
C PHE A 220 5.97 -37.80 2.85
N TYR A 221 5.03 -37.08 2.26
CA TYR A 221 3.89 -36.52 2.98
C TYR A 221 2.93 -37.61 3.49
N HIS A 222 2.73 -38.69 2.76
CA HIS A 222 1.95 -39.83 3.26
C HIS A 222 2.66 -40.57 4.40
N LYS A 223 3.99 -40.61 4.42
CA LYS A 223 4.73 -41.07 5.62
C LYS A 223 4.42 -40.17 6.83
N ILE A 224 4.44 -38.85 6.66
CA ILE A 224 4.07 -37.89 7.71
C ILE A 224 2.62 -38.13 8.18
N GLU A 225 1.69 -38.36 7.24
CA GLU A 225 0.28 -38.66 7.54
C GLU A 225 0.12 -39.89 8.44
N THR A 226 0.97 -40.92 8.29
CA THR A 226 0.93 -42.09 9.18
C THR A 226 1.14 -41.73 10.65
N GLY A 227 1.90 -40.66 10.96
CA GLY A 227 2.10 -40.19 12.32
C GLY A 227 0.80 -39.63 12.94
N PHE A 228 0.04 -38.86 12.15
CA PHE A 228 -1.25 -38.32 12.57
C PHE A 228 -2.32 -39.40 12.76
N THR A 229 -2.23 -40.50 12.01
CA THR A 229 -3.17 -41.62 12.12
C THR A 229 -2.80 -42.63 13.20
N TYR A 230 -1.51 -42.88 13.43
CA TYR A 230 -1.01 -43.88 14.37
C TYR A 230 -0.97 -43.39 15.82
N ILE A 231 -0.56 -42.14 16.06
CA ILE A 231 -0.46 -41.58 17.42
C ILE A 231 -1.88 -41.26 17.96
N PRO A 232 -2.20 -41.60 19.23
CA PRO A 232 -3.48 -41.25 19.85
C PRO A 232 -3.76 -39.74 19.79
N GLU A 233 -4.99 -39.39 19.41
CA GLU A 233 -5.37 -38.01 19.09
C GLU A 233 -5.33 -37.10 20.32
N GLU A 234 -5.75 -37.63 21.46
CA GLU A 234 -5.71 -36.99 22.78
C GLU A 234 -4.29 -36.70 23.28
N GLU A 235 -3.29 -37.37 22.74
CA GLU A 235 -1.87 -37.13 23.05
C GLU A 235 -1.21 -36.26 21.98
N LEU A 236 -1.71 -36.24 20.75
CA LEU A 236 -1.01 -35.63 19.62
C LEU A 236 -1.13 -34.10 19.60
N PHE A 237 -2.35 -33.58 19.73
CA PHE A 237 -2.64 -32.15 19.57
C PHE A 237 -2.47 -31.38 20.88
N ILE A 238 -1.23 -30.99 21.17
CA ILE A 238 -0.83 -30.32 22.42
C ILE A 238 -0.42 -28.85 22.22
N GLY A 239 -0.41 -28.37 20.98
CA GLY A 239 -0.01 -27.01 20.65
C GLY A 239 -1.11 -25.97 20.83
N PRO A 240 -0.76 -24.68 20.94
CA PRO A 240 -1.72 -23.58 21.04
C PRO A 240 -2.44 -23.35 19.69
N PRO A 241 -3.77 -23.56 19.60
CA PRO A 241 -4.51 -23.34 18.35
C PRO A 241 -4.45 -21.89 17.86
N GLU A 242 -4.39 -20.93 18.77
CA GLU A 242 -4.31 -19.49 18.47
C GLU A 242 -3.01 -19.09 17.77
N ALA A 243 -1.92 -19.86 17.91
CA ALA A 243 -0.64 -19.54 17.29
C ALA A 243 -0.58 -19.96 15.80
N GLN A 244 -1.58 -20.71 15.32
CA GLN A 244 -1.63 -21.14 13.93
C GLN A 244 -1.97 -19.97 12.99
N ALA A 245 -1.32 -19.95 11.83
CA ALA A 245 -1.65 -19.02 10.78
C ALA A 245 -3.00 -19.37 10.15
N ASN A 246 -3.72 -18.34 9.70
CA ASN A 246 -4.98 -18.50 8.98
C ASN A 246 -5.13 -17.45 7.88
N ALA A 247 -6.09 -17.68 6.99
CA ALA A 247 -6.33 -16.88 5.78
C ALA A 247 -6.65 -15.39 6.06
N ARG A 248 -7.05 -15.02 7.29
CA ARG A 248 -7.25 -13.60 7.64
C ARG A 248 -5.95 -12.81 7.54
N PHE A 249 -4.85 -13.41 7.96
CA PHE A 249 -3.57 -12.72 8.07
C PHE A 249 -2.63 -13.08 6.92
N VAL A 250 -2.63 -14.33 6.45
CA VAL A 250 -1.79 -14.81 5.35
C VAL A 250 -2.66 -15.62 4.40
N ASP A 251 -2.93 -15.08 3.22
CA ASP A 251 -3.60 -15.78 2.13
C ASP A 251 -2.66 -15.84 0.93
N LEU A 252 -2.00 -16.98 0.75
CA LEU A 252 -1.10 -17.29 -0.35
C LEU A 252 -1.78 -18.14 -1.42
N ARG A 253 -3.08 -17.93 -1.67
CA ARG A 253 -3.85 -18.53 -2.78
C ARG A 253 -4.33 -19.97 -2.57
N GLY A 254 -4.37 -20.42 -1.32
CA GLY A 254 -4.99 -21.66 -0.86
C GLY A 254 -5.59 -21.47 0.54
N ASP A 255 -6.65 -22.21 0.85
CA ASP A 255 -7.26 -22.16 2.19
C ASP A 255 -6.30 -22.81 3.19
N LEU A 256 -5.51 -22.00 3.90
CA LEU A 256 -4.73 -22.48 5.04
C LEU A 256 -5.67 -23.17 6.02
N VAL A 257 -5.45 -24.45 6.23
CA VAL A 257 -6.26 -25.28 7.12
C VAL A 257 -5.73 -25.11 8.53
N SER A 258 -6.61 -24.66 9.43
CA SER A 258 -6.36 -24.73 10.88
C SER A 258 -6.45 -26.18 11.34
N ILE A 259 -5.38 -26.65 11.97
CA ILE A 259 -5.21 -28.03 12.40
C ILE A 259 -5.74 -28.15 13.84
N VAL A 260 -6.93 -28.73 13.98
CA VAL A 260 -7.63 -28.87 15.26
C VAL A 260 -7.87 -30.32 15.66
N ASP A 261 -7.75 -31.24 14.70
CA ASP A 261 -8.02 -32.67 14.85
C ASP A 261 -7.28 -33.47 13.75
N ARG A 262 -7.39 -34.80 13.80
CA ARG A 262 -6.78 -35.67 12.79
C ARG A 262 -7.31 -35.40 11.38
N ALA A 263 -8.60 -35.11 11.25
CA ALA A 263 -9.23 -34.92 9.94
C ALA A 263 -8.69 -33.67 9.23
N SER A 264 -8.54 -32.55 9.94
CA SER A 264 -7.94 -31.32 9.45
C SER A 264 -6.44 -31.50 9.12
N ALA A 265 -5.69 -32.27 9.92
CA ALA A 265 -4.30 -32.61 9.61
C ALA A 265 -4.15 -33.40 8.30
N CYS A 266 -4.91 -34.49 8.12
CA CYS A 266 -4.91 -35.27 6.88
C CYS A 266 -5.36 -34.42 5.68
N SER A 267 -6.40 -33.59 5.85
CA SER A 267 -6.87 -32.69 4.78
C SER A 267 -5.80 -31.68 4.36
N ALA A 268 -5.02 -31.17 5.30
CA ALA A 268 -3.93 -30.24 5.02
C ALA A 268 -2.78 -30.91 4.24
N ILE A 269 -2.43 -32.13 4.61
CA ILE A 269 -1.40 -32.92 3.93
C ILE A 269 -1.83 -33.24 2.49
N GLU A 270 -3.07 -33.71 2.31
CA GLU A 270 -3.59 -33.99 0.96
C GLU A 270 -3.68 -32.72 0.11
N ALA A 271 -4.02 -31.57 0.68
CA ALA A 271 -4.01 -30.30 -0.06
C ALA A 271 -2.62 -29.91 -0.59
N ILE A 272 -1.54 -30.23 0.13
CA ILE A 272 -0.15 -30.02 -0.34
C ILE A 272 0.16 -30.97 -1.50
N VAL A 273 -0.17 -32.27 -1.35
CA VAL A 273 0.08 -33.29 -2.38
C VAL A 273 -0.72 -33.02 -3.67
N GLU A 274 -1.99 -32.61 -3.56
CA GLU A 274 -2.84 -32.28 -4.71
C GLU A 274 -2.32 -31.07 -5.50
N GLN A 275 -1.75 -30.07 -4.83
CA GLN A 275 -1.16 -28.90 -5.48
C GLN A 275 0.16 -29.22 -6.19
N GLY A 276 1.02 -30.05 -5.59
CA GLY A 276 2.30 -30.46 -6.20
C GLY A 276 2.13 -31.46 -7.35
N GLU A 277 1.58 -32.64 -7.05
CA GLU A 277 1.76 -33.86 -7.85
C GLU A 277 0.51 -34.33 -8.59
N ALA A 278 -0.69 -34.19 -7.99
CA ALA A 278 -1.88 -34.94 -8.43
C ALA A 278 -2.94 -34.05 -9.12
N PRO A 279 -3.10 -34.10 -10.47
CA PRO A 279 -4.14 -33.36 -11.15
C PRO A 279 -5.54 -33.91 -10.80
N THR A 280 -6.23 -33.28 -9.87
CA THR A 280 -7.64 -33.55 -9.60
C THR A 280 -8.53 -32.60 -10.40
N SER A 281 -9.85 -32.84 -10.42
CA SER A 281 -10.79 -31.83 -10.97
C SER A 281 -10.75 -30.51 -10.18
N ALA A 282 -10.24 -30.53 -8.95
CA ALA A 282 -10.06 -29.36 -8.10
C ALA A 282 -8.74 -28.61 -8.41
N HIS A 283 -7.68 -29.34 -8.77
CA HIS A 283 -6.35 -28.78 -9.07
C HIS A 283 -5.85 -29.17 -10.48
N PRO A 284 -6.46 -28.63 -11.56
CA PRO A 284 -6.04 -28.94 -12.93
C PRO A 284 -4.67 -28.37 -13.33
N ASP A 285 -4.15 -27.42 -12.54
CA ASP A 285 -2.87 -26.73 -12.74
C ASP A 285 -1.84 -27.13 -11.66
N ALA A 286 -1.80 -28.39 -11.24
CA ALA A 286 -0.77 -28.90 -10.30
C ALA A 286 0.66 -28.63 -10.81
N HIS A 287 1.62 -28.45 -9.90
CA HIS A 287 2.99 -27.98 -10.18
C HIS A 287 3.67 -28.79 -11.28
N PHE A 288 3.57 -30.12 -11.22
CA PHE A 288 4.05 -31.06 -12.23
C PHE A 288 3.67 -30.65 -13.66
N TRP A 289 2.39 -30.39 -13.90
CA TRP A 289 1.84 -30.05 -15.21
C TRP A 289 2.20 -28.65 -15.65
N VAL A 290 2.25 -27.71 -14.70
CA VAL A 290 2.69 -26.35 -14.96
C VAL A 290 4.14 -26.35 -15.46
N PHE A 291 5.04 -27.05 -14.78
CA PHE A 291 6.44 -27.17 -15.20
C PHE A 291 6.58 -27.91 -16.52
N ASP A 292 5.86 -29.02 -16.73
CA ASP A 292 5.93 -29.76 -17.97
C ASP A 292 5.37 -28.97 -19.17
N LYS A 293 4.31 -28.18 -18.96
CA LYS A 293 3.79 -27.23 -19.95
C LYS A 293 4.84 -26.19 -20.32
N VAL A 294 5.49 -25.56 -19.33
CA VAL A 294 6.56 -24.58 -19.58
C VAL A 294 7.74 -25.24 -20.31
N ARG A 295 8.14 -26.45 -19.91
CA ARG A 295 9.20 -27.24 -20.55
C ARG A 295 8.92 -27.48 -22.03
N ARG A 296 7.71 -27.94 -22.38
CA ARG A 296 7.32 -28.19 -23.78
C ARG A 296 7.30 -26.89 -24.59
N GLN A 297 6.72 -25.82 -24.04
CA GLN A 297 6.66 -24.51 -24.69
C GLN A 297 8.05 -23.92 -24.93
N TYR A 298 8.96 -24.04 -23.96
CA TYR A 298 10.33 -23.58 -24.09
C TYR A 298 11.09 -24.34 -25.18
N ALA A 299 11.02 -25.68 -25.17
CA ALA A 299 11.64 -26.51 -26.20
C ALA A 299 11.12 -26.18 -27.60
N GLU A 300 9.80 -25.97 -27.75
CA GLU A 300 9.18 -25.59 -29.02
C GLU A 300 9.63 -24.19 -29.47
N ALA A 301 9.65 -23.22 -28.57
CA ALA A 301 10.07 -21.85 -28.85
C ALA A 301 11.55 -21.77 -29.29
N ILE A 302 12.43 -22.51 -28.63
CA ILE A 302 13.85 -22.62 -29.02
C ILE A 302 13.97 -23.23 -30.42
N ALA A 303 13.27 -24.34 -30.68
CA ALA A 303 13.28 -24.98 -31.99
C ALA A 303 12.70 -24.07 -33.09
N GLN A 304 11.69 -23.25 -32.77
CA GLN A 304 11.12 -22.26 -33.69
C GLN A 304 12.09 -21.10 -33.97
N GLY A 305 12.76 -20.57 -32.95
CA GLY A 305 13.81 -19.55 -33.11
C GLY A 305 14.92 -20.04 -34.05
N GLN A 306 15.38 -21.27 -33.85
CA GLN A 306 16.37 -21.92 -34.73
C GLN A 306 15.87 -22.09 -36.18
N ARG A 307 14.63 -22.52 -36.39
CA ARG A 307 14.05 -22.70 -37.74
C ARG A 307 13.81 -21.38 -38.47
N SER A 308 13.38 -20.35 -37.75
CA SER A 308 13.03 -19.04 -38.33
C SER A 308 14.23 -18.12 -38.52
N GLY A 309 15.35 -18.39 -37.84
CA GLY A 309 16.52 -17.50 -37.80
C GLY A 309 16.33 -16.24 -36.97
N VAL A 310 15.18 -16.08 -36.30
CA VAL A 310 14.92 -14.99 -35.36
C VAL A 310 15.61 -15.33 -34.02
N PRO A 311 16.54 -14.51 -33.52
CA PRO A 311 17.19 -14.75 -32.24
C PRO A 311 16.17 -14.89 -31.10
N PHE A 312 16.35 -15.91 -30.26
CA PHE A 312 15.55 -16.13 -29.06
C PHE A 312 16.46 -16.48 -27.88
N GLU A 313 16.81 -15.46 -27.09
CA GLU A 313 17.67 -15.54 -25.92
C GLU A 313 16.91 -15.07 -24.67
N PRO A 314 16.01 -15.91 -24.11
CA PRO A 314 15.07 -15.48 -23.07
C PRO A 314 15.67 -15.43 -21.66
N VAL A 315 16.91 -15.89 -21.48
CA VAL A 315 17.56 -16.04 -20.17
C VAL A 315 18.76 -15.10 -20.08
N ARG A 316 18.92 -14.42 -18.93
CA ARG A 316 20.11 -13.63 -18.60
C ARG A 316 21.31 -14.56 -18.35
N PRO A 317 22.56 -14.10 -18.54
CA PRO A 317 23.77 -14.91 -18.36
C PRO A 317 24.17 -15.07 -16.88
N VAL A 318 23.21 -15.46 -16.04
CA VAL A 318 23.33 -15.60 -14.59
C VAL A 318 24.20 -16.82 -14.25
N ILE A 319 25.09 -16.68 -13.27
CA ILE A 319 25.87 -17.80 -12.72
C ILE A 319 25.06 -18.65 -11.75
N SER A 320 25.43 -19.93 -11.63
CA SER A 320 24.84 -20.82 -10.62
C SER A 320 25.46 -20.61 -9.24
N ASN A 321 24.65 -20.78 -8.19
CA ASN A 321 25.03 -20.69 -6.77
C ASN A 321 25.86 -19.44 -6.41
N PRO A 322 25.36 -18.23 -6.70
CA PRO A 322 26.01 -16.98 -6.30
C PRO A 322 25.96 -16.80 -4.77
N MET A 323 27.06 -16.34 -4.17
CA MET A 323 27.15 -16.10 -2.72
C MET A 323 28.01 -14.88 -2.39
N THR A 324 27.77 -14.25 -1.24
CA THR A 324 28.59 -13.13 -0.77
C THR A 324 29.82 -13.57 0.02
N ARG A 325 29.84 -14.82 0.48
CA ARG A 325 30.92 -15.46 1.24
C ARG A 325 30.69 -16.97 1.29
N PHE A 326 31.73 -17.73 1.61
CA PHE A 326 31.56 -19.14 1.99
C PHE A 326 30.97 -19.24 3.41
N TYR A 327 30.06 -20.18 3.60
CA TYR A 327 29.44 -20.50 4.88
C TYR A 327 29.93 -21.87 5.36
N ASP A 328 29.94 -22.08 6.68
CA ASP A 328 30.41 -23.31 7.30
C ASP A 328 29.62 -24.56 6.85
N ASP A 329 28.39 -24.36 6.38
CA ASP A 329 27.45 -25.39 5.91
C ASP A 329 27.41 -25.53 4.37
N THR A 330 28.32 -24.88 3.64
CA THR A 330 28.35 -24.91 2.16
C THR A 330 29.59 -25.58 1.59
N SER A 331 29.38 -26.55 0.69
CA SER A 331 30.44 -27.22 -0.09
C SER A 331 30.36 -26.82 -1.57
N GLY A 332 30.66 -25.56 -1.89
CA GLY A 332 30.78 -25.07 -3.28
C GLY A 332 29.97 -23.82 -3.59
N GLY A 333 30.08 -23.33 -4.84
CA GLY A 333 29.42 -22.12 -5.34
C GLY A 333 30.40 -21.01 -5.77
N ILE A 334 29.86 -19.85 -6.16
CA ILE A 334 30.66 -18.76 -6.74
C ILE A 334 30.47 -17.48 -5.92
N VAL A 335 31.58 -16.97 -5.39
CA VAL A 335 31.62 -15.70 -4.67
C VAL A 335 31.42 -14.54 -5.66
N ILE A 336 30.56 -13.60 -5.28
CA ILE A 336 30.37 -12.33 -5.99
C ILE A 336 31.53 -11.40 -5.64
N ASP A 337 32.44 -11.17 -6.58
CA ASP A 337 33.64 -10.37 -6.36
C ASP A 337 33.46 -8.88 -6.76
N ASP A 338 32.48 -8.55 -7.61
CA ASP A 338 32.17 -7.14 -7.94
C ASP A 338 31.66 -6.40 -6.68
N PRO A 339 32.34 -5.33 -6.21
CA PRO A 339 32.06 -4.74 -4.90
C PRO A 339 30.63 -4.19 -4.76
N LEU A 340 30.10 -3.57 -5.81
CA LEU A 340 28.77 -2.99 -5.78
C LEU A 340 27.70 -4.09 -5.81
N THR A 341 27.92 -5.12 -6.62
CA THR A 341 27.02 -6.29 -6.70
C THR A 341 27.02 -7.07 -5.39
N HIS A 342 28.18 -7.18 -4.73
CA HIS A 342 28.31 -7.77 -3.40
C HIS A 342 27.47 -7.02 -2.36
N GLU A 343 27.55 -5.68 -2.29
CA GLU A 343 26.73 -4.89 -1.35
C GLU A 343 25.21 -5.06 -1.63
N VAL A 344 24.79 -5.14 -2.90
CA VAL A 344 23.38 -5.42 -3.25
C VAL A 344 22.97 -6.83 -2.81
N ALA A 345 23.85 -7.82 -2.96
CA ALA A 345 23.59 -9.18 -2.51
C ALA A 345 23.53 -9.30 -0.99
N ASP A 346 24.35 -8.55 -0.26
CA ASP A 346 24.26 -8.46 1.21
C ASP A 346 22.97 -7.75 1.65
N LEU A 347 22.48 -6.73 0.91
CA LEU A 347 21.17 -6.13 1.14
C LEU A 347 20.03 -7.13 0.91
N PHE A 348 20.10 -7.94 -0.16
CA PHE A 348 19.14 -9.01 -0.43
C PHE A 348 19.14 -10.03 0.73
N ASN A 349 20.30 -10.58 1.08
CA ASN A 349 20.43 -11.60 2.13
C ASN A 349 19.98 -11.06 3.49
N GLY A 350 20.33 -9.81 3.84
CA GLY A 350 19.88 -9.18 5.09
C GLY A 350 18.37 -8.91 5.14
N SER A 351 17.77 -8.56 4.01
CA SER A 351 16.31 -8.38 3.90
C SER A 351 15.58 -9.72 3.97
N TYR A 352 16.15 -10.75 3.34
CA TYR A 352 15.64 -12.11 3.35
C TYR A 352 15.66 -12.72 4.75
N ASP A 353 16.80 -12.64 5.43
CA ASP A 353 16.97 -13.02 6.84
C ASP A 353 15.96 -12.31 7.76
N THR A 354 15.83 -10.98 7.62
CA THR A 354 14.87 -10.20 8.42
C THR A 354 13.42 -10.63 8.15
N MET A 355 13.06 -10.90 6.90
CA MET A 355 11.74 -11.42 6.53
C MET A 355 11.47 -12.80 7.16
N LEU A 356 12.44 -13.72 7.12
CA LEU A 356 12.31 -15.05 7.74
C LEU A 356 12.17 -14.95 9.27
N LEU A 357 12.89 -14.05 9.93
CA LEU A 357 12.74 -13.80 11.37
C LEU A 357 11.34 -13.26 11.72
N MET A 358 10.79 -12.38 10.88
CA MET A 358 9.43 -11.86 11.05
C MET A 358 8.36 -12.95 10.80
N LEU A 359 8.55 -13.81 9.80
CA LEU A 359 7.71 -15.00 9.58
C LEU A 359 7.77 -15.94 10.78
N LEU A 360 8.96 -16.27 11.25
CA LEU A 360 9.15 -17.15 12.41
C LEU A 360 8.43 -16.60 13.65
N ARG A 361 8.48 -15.28 13.89
CA ARG A 361 7.69 -14.66 14.96
C ARG A 361 6.19 -14.74 14.70
N PHE A 362 5.76 -14.51 13.46
CA PHE A 362 4.36 -14.60 13.07
C PHE A 362 3.80 -16.02 13.28
N PHE A 363 4.52 -17.08 12.93
CA PHE A 363 4.06 -18.47 13.14
C PHE A 363 4.24 -18.97 14.58
N ALA A 364 4.96 -18.24 15.43
CA ALA A 364 5.17 -18.60 16.84
C ALA A 364 4.52 -17.58 17.80
N HIS A 365 3.52 -16.84 17.33
CA HIS A 365 2.91 -15.75 18.09
C HIS A 365 2.01 -16.29 19.20
N THR A 366 2.09 -15.66 20.37
CA THR A 366 1.19 -15.94 21.51
C THR A 366 0.80 -14.67 22.28
N GLU A 367 1.47 -13.54 22.01
CA GLU A 367 1.35 -12.29 22.79
C GLU A 367 0.87 -11.10 21.92
N GLU A 368 0.84 -11.26 20.61
CA GLU A 368 0.42 -10.26 19.64
C GLU A 368 -1.11 -10.14 19.61
N THR A 369 -1.59 -8.90 19.56
CA THR A 369 -2.98 -8.58 19.21
C THR A 369 -3.23 -8.80 17.72
N ASP A 370 -4.49 -8.98 17.32
CA ASP A 370 -4.87 -9.05 15.90
C ASP A 370 -4.29 -7.91 15.06
N THR A 371 -4.33 -6.68 15.57
CA THR A 371 -3.77 -5.51 14.87
C THR A 371 -2.25 -5.59 14.71
N GLU A 372 -1.56 -6.13 15.71
CA GLU A 372 -0.11 -6.36 15.67
C GLU A 372 0.23 -7.48 14.67
N LEU A 373 -0.55 -8.57 14.64
CA LEU A 373 -0.40 -9.66 13.67
C LEU A 373 -0.66 -9.21 12.24
N GLU A 374 -1.71 -8.43 11.99
CA GLU A 374 -1.97 -7.87 10.68
C GLU A 374 -0.84 -6.93 10.24
N HIS A 375 -0.27 -6.16 11.17
CA HIS A 375 0.88 -5.30 10.88
C HIS A 375 2.12 -6.13 10.52
N LEU A 376 2.44 -7.15 11.32
CA LEU A 376 3.58 -8.04 11.11
C LEU A 376 3.45 -8.82 9.80
N SER A 377 2.27 -9.39 9.53
CA SER A 377 2.01 -10.11 8.28
C SER A 377 2.11 -9.19 7.07
N ARG A 378 1.40 -8.04 7.08
CA ARG A 378 1.45 -7.08 5.96
C ARG A 378 2.87 -6.61 5.68
N ALA A 379 3.67 -6.33 6.71
CA ALA A 379 5.07 -5.94 6.57
C ALA A 379 5.92 -7.05 5.92
N THR A 380 5.72 -8.29 6.36
CA THR A 380 6.44 -9.47 5.87
C THR A 380 6.10 -9.79 4.41
N LEU A 381 4.81 -9.79 4.05
CA LEU A 381 4.37 -9.98 2.67
C LEU A 381 4.90 -8.85 1.76
N ARG A 382 4.95 -7.61 2.27
CA ARG A 382 5.56 -6.49 1.54
C ARG A 382 7.07 -6.66 1.35
N LEU A 383 7.81 -7.17 2.34
CA LEU A 383 9.24 -7.48 2.14
C LEU A 383 9.41 -8.45 0.97
N MET A 384 8.59 -9.49 0.90
CA MET A 384 8.63 -10.45 -0.21
C MET A 384 8.38 -9.80 -1.57
N THR A 385 7.28 -9.06 -1.72
CA THR A 385 6.82 -8.56 -3.03
C THR A 385 7.51 -7.28 -3.50
N THR A 386 7.99 -6.44 -2.57
CA THR A 386 8.54 -5.10 -2.84
C THR A 386 10.00 -4.91 -2.44
N VAL A 387 10.63 -5.91 -1.79
CA VAL A 387 12.07 -5.88 -1.48
C VAL A 387 12.79 -7.09 -2.08
N ILE A 388 12.42 -8.32 -1.68
CA ILE A 388 13.08 -9.55 -2.13
C ILE A 388 12.98 -9.71 -3.64
N ARG A 389 11.77 -9.60 -4.20
CA ARG A 389 11.56 -9.69 -5.65
C ARG A 389 12.39 -8.68 -6.45
N PRO A 390 12.27 -7.35 -6.25
CA PRO A 390 13.05 -6.40 -7.04
C PRO A 390 14.57 -6.54 -6.83
N LEU A 391 15.05 -6.82 -5.61
CA LEU A 391 16.48 -7.05 -5.38
C LEU A 391 16.99 -8.32 -6.09
N GLY A 392 16.20 -9.40 -6.08
CA GLY A 392 16.51 -10.64 -6.81
C GLY A 392 16.61 -10.38 -8.32
N GLU A 393 15.66 -9.65 -8.88
CA GLU A 393 15.70 -9.23 -10.29
C GLU A 393 16.91 -8.34 -10.60
N ALA A 394 17.23 -7.37 -9.74
CA ALA A 394 18.37 -6.48 -9.90
C ALA A 394 19.69 -7.25 -9.97
N LEU A 395 19.90 -8.21 -9.06
CA LEU A 395 21.13 -9.02 -9.02
C LEU A 395 21.39 -9.77 -10.33
N THR A 396 20.33 -10.24 -11.01
CA THR A 396 20.46 -10.93 -12.30
C THR A 396 20.95 -10.04 -13.45
N LYS A 397 20.98 -8.72 -13.25
CA LYS A 397 21.47 -7.71 -14.21
C LYS A 397 22.85 -7.16 -13.85
N LEU A 398 23.36 -7.50 -12.67
CA LEU A 398 24.62 -6.98 -12.15
C LEU A 398 25.76 -7.99 -12.39
N PRO A 399 26.98 -7.53 -12.70
CA PRO A 399 28.10 -8.43 -12.97
C PRO A 399 28.50 -9.20 -11.72
N VAL A 400 28.75 -10.51 -11.83
CA VAL A 400 29.30 -11.28 -10.69
C VAL A 400 30.75 -10.89 -10.41
N ASP A 401 31.50 -10.71 -11.48
CA ASP A 401 32.91 -10.34 -11.51
C ASP A 401 33.26 -9.88 -12.94
N ARG A 402 34.27 -9.03 -13.08
CA ARG A 402 34.66 -8.44 -14.37
C ARG A 402 35.90 -9.10 -14.99
N ALA A 403 36.64 -9.92 -14.25
CA ALA A 403 37.93 -10.47 -14.68
C ALA A 403 37.88 -11.98 -14.96
N ARG A 404 37.48 -12.76 -13.97
CA ARG A 404 37.27 -14.22 -13.97
C ARG A 404 36.02 -14.64 -14.73
N TRP A 405 34.95 -13.87 -14.69
CA TRP A 405 33.66 -14.23 -15.31
C TRP A 405 33.08 -13.14 -16.25
N PRO A 406 33.82 -12.74 -17.31
CA PRO A 406 33.40 -11.64 -18.18
C PRO A 406 32.04 -11.92 -18.83
N GLY A 407 31.14 -10.93 -18.74
CA GLY A 407 29.79 -11.00 -19.32
C GLY A 407 28.78 -11.86 -18.55
N LYS A 408 29.17 -12.44 -17.42
CA LYS A 408 28.27 -13.16 -16.53
C LYS A 408 27.69 -12.25 -15.46
N THR A 409 26.44 -12.49 -15.08
CA THR A 409 25.76 -11.75 -14.03
C THR A 409 25.59 -12.61 -12.77
N ALA A 410 25.39 -11.93 -11.64
CA ALA A 410 25.09 -12.56 -10.37
C ALA A 410 23.61 -13.02 -10.31
N GLY A 411 23.18 -13.45 -9.13
CA GLY A 411 21.79 -13.76 -8.82
C GLY A 411 21.60 -13.73 -7.29
N PRO A 412 20.36 -13.86 -6.80
CA PRO A 412 20.11 -13.93 -5.36
C PRO A 412 20.64 -15.24 -4.78
N GLY A 413 21.46 -15.16 -3.73
CA GLY A 413 22.02 -16.34 -3.09
C GLY A 413 21.08 -17.02 -2.09
N PHE A 414 20.02 -16.35 -1.63
CA PHE A 414 19.10 -16.83 -0.58
C PHE A 414 19.81 -17.32 0.70
N GLY A 415 21.02 -16.81 0.94
CA GLY A 415 21.82 -17.17 2.09
C GLY A 415 21.51 -16.27 3.27
N TYR A 416 21.68 -16.80 4.49
CA TYR A 416 21.60 -15.99 5.71
C TYR A 416 22.97 -15.89 6.37
N ASN A 417 23.30 -14.67 6.82
CA ASN A 417 24.61 -14.35 7.38
C ASN A 417 24.81 -14.83 8.83
N ARG A 418 23.72 -15.11 9.54
CA ARG A 418 23.64 -15.62 10.92
C ARG A 418 22.35 -16.44 11.00
N ASP A 419 22.35 -17.53 11.75
CA ASP A 419 21.20 -18.42 11.91
C ASP A 419 19.89 -17.65 12.18
N VAL A 420 18.79 -18.11 11.57
CA VAL A 420 17.44 -17.58 11.80
C VAL A 420 16.90 -18.18 13.09
N HIS A 421 16.98 -17.44 14.20
CA HIS A 421 16.53 -17.89 15.52
C HIS A 421 15.21 -17.23 15.95
N LEU A 422 14.40 -17.98 16.71
CA LEU A 422 13.17 -17.45 17.28
C LEU A 422 13.48 -16.34 18.30
N LEU A 423 12.77 -15.22 18.21
CA LEU A 423 12.75 -14.15 19.20
C LEU A 423 11.49 -14.33 20.08
N PRO A 424 11.60 -14.97 21.26
CA PRO A 424 10.42 -15.44 21.99
C PRO A 424 9.63 -14.33 22.69
N HIS A 425 10.24 -13.18 22.99
CA HIS A 425 9.60 -12.09 23.74
C HIS A 425 9.16 -10.95 22.81
N LYS A 426 7.86 -10.61 22.79
CA LYS A 426 7.31 -9.59 21.90
C LYS A 426 8.07 -8.26 21.94
N PRO A 427 8.32 -7.62 23.11
CA PRO A 427 8.93 -6.28 23.13
C PRO A 427 10.32 -6.27 22.49
N SER A 428 11.11 -7.32 22.71
CA SER A 428 12.46 -7.45 22.14
C SER A 428 12.42 -7.70 20.64
N ALA A 429 11.51 -8.56 20.17
CA ALA A 429 11.36 -8.87 18.75
C ALA A 429 11.01 -7.61 17.93
N TRP A 430 10.03 -6.83 18.38
CA TRP A 430 9.56 -5.63 17.68
C TRP A 430 10.64 -4.54 17.60
N VAL A 431 11.39 -4.31 18.67
CA VAL A 431 12.53 -3.38 18.66
C VAL A 431 13.60 -3.86 17.69
N PHE A 432 13.94 -5.15 17.72
CA PHE A 432 14.93 -5.74 16.82
C PHE A 432 14.52 -5.62 15.35
N PHE A 433 13.25 -5.89 15.01
CA PHE A 433 12.74 -5.71 13.64
C PHE A 433 12.87 -4.26 13.17
N GLY A 434 12.49 -3.29 14.02
CA GLY A 434 12.66 -1.87 13.71
C GLY A 434 14.13 -1.47 13.49
N GLU A 435 15.06 -2.03 14.26
CA GLU A 435 16.50 -1.80 14.10
C GLU A 435 17.05 -2.43 12.81
N ARG A 436 16.65 -3.67 12.48
CA ARG A 436 17.05 -4.36 11.25
C ARG A 436 16.53 -3.64 10.01
N LEU A 437 15.23 -3.35 9.95
CA LEU A 437 14.61 -2.60 8.86
C LEU A 437 15.28 -1.24 8.67
N TRP A 438 15.65 -0.58 9.77
CA TRP A 438 16.38 0.68 9.71
C TRP A 438 17.77 0.56 9.08
N GLN A 439 18.57 -0.45 9.46
CA GLN A 439 19.89 -0.65 8.84
C GLN A 439 19.76 -0.98 7.34
N LEU A 440 18.78 -1.81 6.97
CA LEU A 440 18.49 -2.15 5.58
C LEU A 440 18.06 -0.91 4.77
N ALA A 441 17.19 -0.06 5.34
CA ALA A 441 16.77 1.18 4.70
C ALA A 441 17.95 2.13 4.44
N LYS A 442 18.89 2.25 5.39
CA LYS A 442 20.11 3.04 5.20
C LYS A 442 21.02 2.44 4.13
N LEU A 443 21.25 1.13 4.15
CA LEU A 443 22.07 0.45 3.14
C LEU A 443 21.47 0.62 1.73
N ALA A 444 20.17 0.39 1.57
CA ALA A 444 19.47 0.61 0.30
C ALA A 444 19.56 2.08 -0.16
N THR A 445 19.40 3.03 0.76
CA THR A 445 19.53 4.47 0.48
C THR A 445 20.94 4.85 0.05
N LYS A 446 21.98 4.28 0.66
CA LYS A 446 23.39 4.45 0.22
C LYS A 446 23.58 3.86 -1.18
N LEU A 447 23.11 2.64 -1.42
CA LEU A 447 23.32 1.93 -2.68
C LEU A 447 22.69 2.67 -3.86
N ARG A 448 21.47 3.17 -3.71
CA ARG A 448 20.76 3.86 -4.80
C ARG A 448 21.42 5.16 -5.29
N LEU A 449 22.39 5.70 -4.56
CA LEU A 449 23.17 6.88 -4.99
C LEU A 449 24.13 6.53 -6.13
N ASN A 450 24.44 5.24 -6.32
CA ASN A 450 25.33 4.81 -7.39
C ASN A 450 24.60 4.84 -8.73
N PRO A 451 25.04 5.68 -9.69
CA PRO A 451 24.44 5.71 -11.02
C PRO A 451 24.67 4.36 -11.72
N GLY A 452 23.69 3.91 -12.49
CA GLY A 452 23.77 2.66 -13.26
C GLY A 452 23.31 1.40 -12.53
N LEU A 453 22.90 1.49 -11.25
CA LEU A 453 22.16 0.41 -10.62
C LEU A 453 20.75 0.27 -11.24
N PRO A 454 20.21 -0.97 -11.34
CA PRO A 454 18.86 -1.20 -11.82
C PRO A 454 17.79 -0.44 -11.01
N THR A 455 16.73 0.00 -11.68
CA THR A 455 15.61 0.74 -11.05
C THR A 455 14.93 -0.01 -9.92
N GLU A 456 14.99 -1.33 -9.92
CA GLU A 456 14.48 -2.22 -8.90
C GLU A 456 15.10 -1.93 -7.51
N ILE A 457 16.35 -1.44 -7.46
CA ILE A 457 16.98 -0.99 -6.21
C ILE A 457 16.21 0.19 -5.60
N GLN A 458 15.67 1.08 -6.44
CA GLN A 458 14.86 2.21 -5.96
C GLN A 458 13.49 1.76 -5.45
N GLU A 459 12.90 0.72 -6.06
CA GLU A 459 11.65 0.10 -5.57
C GLU A 459 11.87 -0.51 -4.17
N ALA A 460 12.93 -1.32 -4.02
CA ALA A 460 13.31 -1.90 -2.74
C ALA A 460 13.63 -0.83 -1.69
N THR A 461 14.30 0.26 -2.09
CA THR A 461 14.61 1.38 -1.19
C THR A 461 13.33 2.05 -0.70
N ALA A 462 12.34 2.29 -1.58
CA ALA A 462 11.06 2.88 -1.19
C ALA A 462 10.35 2.03 -0.12
N ALA A 463 10.29 0.72 -0.36
CA ALA A 463 9.67 -0.22 0.58
C ALA A 463 10.39 -0.27 1.92
N LEU A 464 11.73 -0.37 1.92
CA LEU A 464 12.51 -0.42 3.16
C LEU A 464 12.43 0.87 3.97
N GLN A 465 12.46 2.05 3.33
CA GLN A 465 12.29 3.33 4.04
C GLN A 465 10.91 3.44 4.70
N ASP A 466 9.87 3.00 4.01
CA ASP A 466 8.50 3.01 4.55
C ASP A 466 8.33 2.00 5.70
N LEU A 467 8.77 0.75 5.52
CA LEU A 467 8.73 -0.28 6.56
C LEU A 467 9.54 0.13 7.80
N ALA A 468 10.72 0.72 7.63
CA ALA A 468 11.52 1.21 8.75
C ALA A 468 10.84 2.36 9.53
N CYS A 469 9.99 3.15 8.88
CA CYS A 469 9.18 4.17 9.55
C CYS A 469 7.95 3.56 10.23
N GLN A 470 7.34 2.52 9.66
CA GLN A 470 6.19 1.83 10.25
C GLN A 470 6.52 1.14 11.58
N PHE A 471 7.73 0.58 11.71
CA PHE A 471 8.23 -0.02 12.96
C PHE A 471 8.95 0.97 13.88
N ALA A 472 8.95 2.27 13.56
CA ALA A 472 9.56 3.30 14.40
C ALA A 472 8.56 3.83 15.43
N PRO A 473 9.02 4.28 16.61
CA PRO A 473 8.17 5.06 17.50
C PRO A 473 7.70 6.35 16.80
N PRO A 474 6.54 6.93 17.19
CA PRO A 474 6.04 8.16 16.56
C PRO A 474 7.01 9.33 16.73
N ASP A 475 7.56 9.49 17.94
CA ASP A 475 8.38 10.63 18.34
C ASP A 475 9.76 10.22 18.88
N GLY A 476 10.61 11.23 19.12
CA GLY A 476 11.94 11.07 19.72
C GLY A 476 13.07 10.83 18.72
N PRO A 477 14.31 10.63 19.20
CA PRO A 477 15.50 10.53 18.35
C PRO A 477 15.53 9.28 17.47
N ARG A 478 14.72 8.26 17.81
CA ARG A 478 14.51 7.06 16.98
C ARG A 478 13.17 7.08 16.23
N GLY A 479 12.42 8.17 16.34
CA GLY A 479 11.07 8.27 15.79
C GLY A 479 11.04 8.55 14.28
N VAL A 480 9.83 8.52 13.72
CA VAL A 480 9.60 8.65 12.26
C VAL A 480 10.22 9.92 11.70
N ALA A 481 10.00 11.07 12.34
CA ALA A 481 10.50 12.36 11.86
C ALA A 481 12.05 12.40 11.80
N ALA A 482 12.73 11.85 12.81
CA ALA A 482 14.19 11.76 12.85
C ALA A 482 14.74 10.87 11.73
N LYS A 483 14.15 9.69 11.53
CA LYS A 483 14.52 8.76 10.44
C LYS A 483 14.33 9.39 9.07
N VAL A 484 13.18 10.04 8.82
CA VAL A 484 12.93 10.72 7.54
C VAL A 484 13.95 11.82 7.31
N THR A 485 14.32 12.58 8.35
CA THR A 485 15.34 13.64 8.25
C THR A 485 16.72 13.08 7.90
N GLU A 486 17.14 12.00 8.54
CA GLU A 486 18.41 11.33 8.23
C GLU A 486 18.41 10.77 6.80
N LEU A 487 17.33 10.11 6.38
CA LEU A 487 17.20 9.62 5.00
C LEU A 487 17.26 10.75 3.97
N LYS A 488 16.61 11.90 4.23
CA LYS A 488 16.72 13.08 3.36
C LYS A 488 18.16 13.55 3.24
N GLN A 489 18.87 13.62 4.36
CA GLN A 489 20.27 14.04 4.37
C GLN A 489 21.17 13.08 3.58
N MET A 490 20.94 11.77 3.70
CA MET A 490 21.72 10.76 2.98
C MET A 490 21.60 10.86 1.46
N GLN A 491 20.48 11.37 0.94
CA GLN A 491 20.21 11.46 -0.51
C GLN A 491 19.93 12.89 -0.98
N ALA A 492 20.50 13.87 -0.27
CA ALA A 492 20.29 15.30 -0.55
C ALA A 492 20.83 15.75 -1.91
N GLU A 493 21.75 14.99 -2.51
CA GLU A 493 22.28 15.23 -3.86
C GLU A 493 21.29 14.89 -4.98
N LEU A 494 20.25 14.09 -4.69
CA LEU A 494 19.25 13.72 -5.68
C LEU A 494 18.18 14.81 -5.82
N GLY A 495 17.90 15.21 -7.06
CA GLY A 495 16.81 16.14 -7.36
C GLY A 495 15.42 15.52 -7.19
N CYS A 496 14.40 16.36 -7.00
CA CYS A 496 13.01 15.92 -7.04
C CYS A 496 12.68 15.38 -8.44
N SER A 497 12.13 14.17 -8.54
CA SER A 497 11.78 13.55 -9.82
C SER A 497 10.80 12.38 -9.66
N ILE A 498 10.14 12.02 -10.76
CA ILE A 498 9.30 10.83 -10.89
C ILE A 498 9.85 9.98 -12.03
N GLN A 499 10.03 8.69 -11.82
CA GLN A 499 10.43 7.73 -12.84
C GLN A 499 9.35 6.66 -13.02
N ALA A 500 8.91 6.42 -14.26
CA ALA A 500 7.93 5.39 -14.58
C ALA A 500 8.61 4.04 -14.84
N SER A 501 8.73 3.20 -13.81
CA SER A 501 9.36 1.88 -13.94
C SER A 501 8.70 1.00 -15.00
N LEU A 502 9.50 0.20 -15.71
CA LEU A 502 9.03 -0.74 -16.74
C LEU A 502 8.10 -1.80 -16.15
N GLY A 503 6.82 -1.77 -16.53
CA GLY A 503 5.82 -2.68 -15.98
C GLY A 503 5.64 -2.55 -14.46
N GLY A 504 6.08 -1.43 -13.87
CA GLY A 504 6.20 -1.25 -12.42
C GLY A 504 5.55 0.05 -11.91
N PRO A 505 5.86 0.44 -10.66
CA PRO A 505 5.31 1.64 -10.03
C PRO A 505 5.94 2.93 -10.58
N TYR A 506 5.41 4.07 -10.13
CA TYR A 506 6.14 5.33 -10.21
C TYR A 506 7.11 5.44 -9.04
N LEU A 507 8.39 5.56 -9.35
CA LEU A 507 9.46 5.76 -8.37
C LEU A 507 9.64 7.27 -8.17
N VAL A 508 9.32 7.77 -6.98
CA VAL A 508 9.32 9.19 -6.65
C VAL A 508 10.49 9.48 -5.72
N THR A 509 11.34 10.43 -6.12
CA THR A 509 12.49 10.89 -5.34
C THR A 509 12.24 12.32 -4.85
N ASN A 510 12.47 12.56 -3.56
CA ASN A 510 12.49 13.86 -2.89
C ASN A 510 11.28 14.78 -3.20
N ALA A 511 10.10 14.19 -3.40
CA ALA A 511 8.84 14.93 -3.46
C ALA A 511 8.22 14.99 -2.06
N ASP A 512 8.34 16.16 -1.41
CA ASP A 512 7.96 16.36 -0.01
C ASP A 512 6.46 16.54 0.21
N THR A 513 5.72 16.89 -0.85
CA THR A 513 4.30 17.19 -0.80
C THR A 513 3.52 16.11 -1.54
N LEU A 514 2.98 15.16 -0.79
CA LEU A 514 2.02 14.17 -1.26
C LEU A 514 0.68 14.44 -0.57
N LEU A 515 -0.38 14.63 -1.35
CA LEU A 515 -1.68 15.07 -0.85
C LEU A 515 -2.79 14.08 -1.24
N THR A 516 -3.78 13.92 -0.36
CA THR A 516 -5.06 13.30 -0.71
C THR A 516 -5.89 14.28 -1.56
N TRP A 517 -6.97 13.80 -2.17
CA TRP A 517 -7.93 14.66 -2.89
C TRP A 517 -8.64 15.67 -1.99
N LEU A 518 -8.61 15.45 -0.67
CA LEU A 518 -9.12 16.37 0.35
C LEU A 518 -8.13 17.50 0.69
N GLY A 519 -6.90 17.44 0.16
CA GLY A 519 -5.82 18.37 0.49
C GLY A 519 -5.04 18.02 1.75
N GLU A 520 -5.18 16.79 2.26
CA GLU A 520 -4.49 16.33 3.46
C GLU A 520 -3.12 15.73 3.11
N ARG A 521 -2.13 15.90 3.99
CA ARG A 521 -0.79 15.35 3.74
C ARG A 521 -0.74 13.86 4.00
N ILE A 522 -0.26 13.12 3.00
CA ILE A 522 0.15 11.72 3.14
C ILE A 522 1.62 11.71 3.57
N PRO A 523 2.03 10.91 4.58
CA PRO A 523 3.42 10.83 5.01
C PRO A 523 4.37 10.46 3.86
N ALA A 524 5.15 11.44 3.41
CA ALA A 524 6.11 11.24 2.34
C ALA A 524 7.43 10.67 2.88
N ARG A 525 8.03 9.78 2.10
CA ARG A 525 9.42 9.32 2.29
C ARG A 525 10.29 9.93 1.19
N PRO A 526 11.59 10.12 1.41
CA PRO A 526 12.46 10.67 0.36
C PRO A 526 12.50 9.78 -0.88
N GLN A 527 12.33 8.47 -0.74
CA GLN A 527 12.08 7.56 -1.85
C GLN A 527 10.72 6.86 -1.65
N MET A 528 9.84 6.94 -2.65
CA MET A 528 8.52 6.31 -2.62
C MET A 528 8.25 5.53 -3.91
N ALA A 529 7.39 4.51 -3.82
CA ALA A 529 6.87 3.78 -4.96
C ALA A 529 5.34 3.94 -4.99
N LEU A 530 4.81 4.68 -5.94
CA LEU A 530 3.36 4.91 -6.11
C LEU A 530 2.76 3.88 -7.08
N CYS A 531 1.56 3.40 -6.77
CA CYS A 531 0.86 2.39 -7.56
C CYS A 531 0.45 2.94 -8.94
N ARG A 532 0.94 2.31 -10.00
CA ARG A 532 0.55 2.62 -11.39
C ARG A 532 -0.47 1.65 -11.96
N CYS A 533 -0.53 0.43 -11.41
CA CYS A 533 -1.29 -0.68 -11.98
C CYS A 533 -2.77 -0.74 -11.56
N GLY A 534 -3.20 0.09 -10.61
CA GLY A 534 -4.57 0.04 -10.07
C GLY A 534 -4.87 -1.14 -9.13
N GLY A 535 -3.97 -2.12 -9.01
CA GLY A 535 -4.21 -3.36 -8.24
C GLY A 535 -3.75 -3.34 -6.78
N SER A 536 -2.96 -2.35 -6.34
CA SER A 536 -2.40 -2.34 -4.97
C SER A 536 -3.51 -2.26 -3.90
N ALA A 537 -3.38 -3.02 -2.82
CA ALA A 537 -4.20 -2.84 -1.62
C ALA A 537 -3.69 -1.68 -0.74
N ASN A 538 -2.42 -1.31 -0.88
CA ASN A 538 -1.75 -0.25 -0.13
C ASN A 538 -1.77 1.12 -0.85
N LYS A 539 -2.78 1.40 -1.69
CA LYS A 539 -2.84 2.65 -2.46
C LYS A 539 -2.81 3.86 -1.52
N PRO A 540 -2.10 4.95 -1.88
CA PRO A 540 -1.50 5.22 -3.18
C PRO A 540 -0.14 4.54 -3.42
N PHE A 541 0.41 3.80 -2.45
CA PHE A 541 1.71 3.14 -2.57
C PHE A 541 1.62 1.80 -3.30
N CYS A 542 2.75 1.36 -3.85
CA CYS A 542 2.90 0.06 -4.47
C CYS A 542 3.11 -1.03 -3.40
N ASP A 543 2.48 -2.20 -3.61
CA ASP A 543 2.62 -3.42 -2.81
C ASP A 543 3.17 -4.59 -3.64
N GLY A 544 3.67 -4.34 -4.85
CA GLY A 544 4.18 -5.36 -5.76
C GLY A 544 3.11 -6.08 -6.59
N THR A 545 1.81 -5.80 -6.40
CA THR A 545 0.71 -6.46 -7.14
C THR A 545 0.85 -6.36 -8.66
N HIS A 546 1.51 -5.31 -9.16
CA HIS A 546 1.78 -5.12 -10.60
C HIS A 546 2.47 -6.34 -11.25
N ALA A 547 3.40 -7.00 -10.54
CA ALA A 547 4.11 -8.17 -11.05
C ALA A 547 3.18 -9.38 -11.14
N ARG A 548 2.36 -9.60 -10.11
CA ARG A 548 1.37 -10.69 -10.03
C ARG A 548 0.33 -10.60 -11.14
N ILE A 549 -0.21 -9.40 -11.41
CA ILE A 549 -1.24 -9.19 -12.44
C ILE A 549 -0.65 -9.00 -13.85
N GLY A 550 0.68 -8.98 -14.00
CA GLY A 550 1.35 -8.78 -15.29
C GLY A 550 1.09 -7.40 -15.89
N PHE A 551 1.11 -6.35 -15.07
CA PHE A 551 0.88 -4.98 -15.52
C PHE A 551 1.91 -4.55 -16.58
N THR A 552 1.44 -3.85 -17.61
CA THR A 552 2.28 -3.27 -18.66
C THR A 552 2.14 -1.75 -18.71
N GLY A 553 3.29 -1.08 -18.81
CA GLY A 553 3.39 0.37 -18.96
C GLY A 553 3.23 0.87 -20.40
N GLN A 554 3.06 -0.03 -21.38
CA GLN A 554 3.01 0.28 -22.82
C GLN A 554 1.82 1.20 -23.17
N LYS A 555 2.04 2.07 -24.16
CA LYS A 555 1.00 2.92 -24.77
C LYS A 555 0.12 2.08 -25.70
N ASP A 556 -1.18 2.33 -25.68
CA ASP A 556 -2.13 1.66 -26.57
C ASP A 556 -1.97 2.22 -28.00
N PRO A 557 -1.90 1.36 -29.03
CA PRO A 557 -1.90 1.79 -30.43
C PRO A 557 -3.16 2.59 -30.84
N GLN A 558 -4.29 2.36 -30.17
CA GLN A 558 -5.58 3.02 -30.42
C GLN A 558 -5.77 4.30 -29.58
N ARG A 559 -4.75 4.76 -28.85
CA ARG A 559 -4.83 6.01 -28.08
C ARG A 559 -5.17 7.19 -28.98
N VAL A 560 -5.77 8.23 -28.38
CA VAL A 560 -5.98 9.51 -29.07
C VAL A 560 -4.64 10.03 -29.63
N PRO A 561 -4.53 10.28 -30.95
CA PRO A 561 -3.29 10.72 -31.57
C PRO A 561 -2.77 12.02 -30.97
N ASP A 562 -1.44 12.17 -30.98
CA ASP A 562 -0.81 13.46 -30.70
C ASP A 562 -1.14 14.46 -31.81
N ARG A 563 -2.12 15.33 -31.55
CA ARG A 563 -2.55 16.36 -32.49
C ARG A 563 -2.97 17.61 -31.74
N ARG A 564 -2.32 18.72 -32.07
CA ARG A 564 -2.65 20.04 -31.53
C ARG A 564 -3.65 20.76 -32.44
N ASP A 565 -4.87 20.90 -31.95
CA ASP A 565 -5.93 21.67 -32.60
C ASP A 565 -5.87 23.14 -32.19
N THR A 566 -6.18 24.04 -33.13
CA THR A 566 -6.09 25.50 -32.96
C THR A 566 -7.43 26.15 -33.28
N TYR A 567 -8.00 26.86 -32.30
CA TYR A 567 -9.30 27.53 -32.41
C TYR A 567 -9.09 29.04 -32.30
N ILE A 568 -9.21 29.74 -33.42
CA ILE A 568 -8.94 31.18 -33.51
C ILE A 568 -10.19 31.97 -33.11
N GLY A 569 -10.09 32.75 -32.03
CA GLY A 569 -11.12 33.70 -31.60
C GLY A 569 -10.81 35.15 -31.96
N LYS A 570 -11.73 36.05 -31.64
CA LYS A 570 -11.56 37.50 -31.84
C LYS A 570 -10.54 38.13 -30.89
N GLN A 571 -10.45 37.62 -29.66
CA GLN A 571 -9.58 38.16 -28.60
C GLN A 571 -8.48 37.20 -28.17
N VAL A 572 -8.71 35.90 -28.30
CA VAL A 572 -7.82 34.84 -27.85
C VAL A 572 -7.93 33.63 -28.77
N THR A 573 -6.83 32.94 -28.98
CA THR A 573 -6.80 31.64 -29.66
C THR A 573 -6.65 30.55 -28.61
N VAL A 574 -7.52 29.55 -28.63
CA VAL A 574 -7.42 28.38 -27.75
C VAL A 574 -6.68 27.26 -28.47
N LEU A 575 -5.74 26.63 -27.77
CA LEU A 575 -4.91 25.53 -28.26
C LEU A 575 -5.26 24.28 -27.43
N ASP A 576 -5.60 23.18 -28.09
CA ASP A 576 -6.03 21.94 -27.43
C ASP A 576 -5.28 20.75 -28.04
N ASN A 577 -4.71 19.89 -27.20
CA ASN A 577 -4.22 18.59 -27.62
C ASN A 577 -4.97 17.50 -26.88
N ARG A 578 -5.95 16.90 -27.57
CA ARG A 578 -6.79 15.83 -27.00
C ARG A 578 -5.99 14.59 -26.61
N GLY A 579 -4.84 14.34 -27.22
CA GLY A 579 -3.93 13.26 -26.82
C GLY A 579 -3.37 13.42 -25.41
N LEU A 580 -3.40 14.63 -24.84
CA LEU A 580 -3.00 14.94 -23.46
C LEU A 580 -4.18 14.97 -22.47
N CYS A 581 -5.42 14.90 -22.94
CA CYS A 581 -6.57 15.12 -22.08
C CYS A 581 -6.77 13.97 -21.09
N ALA A 582 -6.78 14.28 -19.79
CA ALA A 582 -7.16 13.32 -18.75
C ALA A 582 -8.68 13.16 -18.58
N HIS A 583 -9.48 13.87 -19.38
CA HIS A 583 -10.95 13.91 -19.31
C HIS A 583 -11.48 14.22 -17.91
N ALA A 584 -10.89 15.21 -17.25
CA ALA A 584 -11.21 15.58 -15.88
C ALA A 584 -12.42 16.53 -15.73
N GLY A 585 -13.10 16.93 -16.83
CA GLY A 585 -14.31 17.76 -16.79
C GLY A 585 -14.11 19.25 -16.49
N PHE A 586 -12.96 19.66 -15.92
CA PHE A 586 -12.73 21.06 -15.47
C PHE A 586 -13.03 22.16 -16.50
N CYS A 587 -12.82 21.93 -17.80
CA CYS A 587 -13.12 22.94 -18.83
C CYS A 587 -14.61 22.96 -19.20
N THR A 588 -15.21 21.80 -19.42
CA THR A 588 -16.63 21.66 -19.82
C THR A 588 -17.59 22.02 -18.70
N ASP A 589 -17.26 21.65 -17.46
CA ASP A 589 -18.11 21.89 -16.29
C ASP A 589 -18.06 23.38 -15.89
N ARG A 590 -16.91 24.02 -16.12
CA ARG A 590 -16.68 25.42 -15.74
C ARG A 590 -17.17 26.42 -16.79
N LEU A 591 -16.99 26.12 -18.08
CA LEU A 591 -17.25 27.10 -19.14
C LEU A 591 -17.87 26.43 -20.38
N ALA A 592 -19.06 25.86 -20.18
CA ALA A 592 -19.82 25.15 -21.21
C ALA A 592 -20.21 26.03 -22.42
N SER A 593 -20.15 27.37 -22.31
CA SER A 593 -20.35 28.27 -23.45
C SER A 593 -19.16 28.30 -24.41
N VAL A 594 -17.97 27.85 -23.98
CA VAL A 594 -16.73 27.83 -24.76
C VAL A 594 -16.34 26.39 -25.09
N PHE A 595 -16.42 25.46 -24.13
CA PHE A 595 -16.05 24.05 -24.32
C PHE A 595 -17.30 23.19 -24.53
N LEU A 596 -17.61 22.93 -25.79
CA LEU A 596 -18.87 22.37 -26.27
C LEU A 596 -18.82 20.83 -26.28
N LEU A 597 -19.24 20.20 -25.18
CA LEU A 597 -19.27 18.74 -25.07
C LEU A 597 -20.13 18.12 -26.19
N GLY A 598 -19.52 17.20 -26.96
CA GLY A 598 -20.20 16.47 -28.04
C GLY A 598 -20.44 17.26 -29.33
N GLN A 599 -19.85 18.45 -29.48
CA GLN A 599 -19.96 19.27 -30.69
C GLN A 599 -18.62 19.39 -31.43
N ASP A 600 -18.70 19.68 -32.72
CA ASP A 600 -17.56 20.00 -33.59
C ASP A 600 -17.83 21.35 -34.30
N PRO A 601 -17.00 22.39 -34.09
CA PRO A 601 -15.78 22.42 -33.28
C PRO A 601 -16.06 22.25 -31.78
N PHE A 602 -15.14 21.60 -31.07
CA PHE A 602 -15.23 21.44 -29.62
C PHE A 602 -15.11 22.76 -28.85
N VAL A 603 -14.35 23.73 -29.37
CA VAL A 603 -14.13 25.02 -28.72
C VAL A 603 -14.74 26.14 -29.55
N ASP A 604 -15.54 27.00 -28.90
CA ASP A 604 -15.87 28.35 -29.38
C ASP A 604 -15.11 29.40 -28.56
N PRO A 605 -13.96 29.90 -29.05
CA PRO A 605 -13.16 30.91 -28.36
C PRO A 605 -13.84 32.27 -28.16
N ASN A 606 -15.06 32.47 -28.70
CA ASN A 606 -15.84 33.70 -28.53
C ASN A 606 -17.02 33.54 -27.55
N GLY A 607 -17.19 32.35 -26.96
CA GLY A 607 -18.33 32.03 -26.10
C GLY A 607 -18.30 32.66 -24.69
N ALA A 608 -17.21 33.33 -24.31
CA ALA A 608 -17.07 33.98 -23.02
C ALA A 608 -16.04 35.12 -23.06
N ARG A 609 -15.86 35.85 -21.95
CA ARG A 609 -14.81 36.88 -21.83
C ARG A 609 -13.43 36.21 -21.79
N ILE A 610 -12.42 36.88 -22.34
CA ILE A 610 -11.03 36.38 -22.38
C ILE A 610 -10.52 35.91 -21.00
N GLU A 611 -10.82 36.63 -19.93
CA GLU A 611 -10.42 36.29 -18.56
C GLU A 611 -11.01 34.95 -18.09
N GLU A 612 -12.26 34.66 -18.46
CA GLU A 612 -12.94 33.40 -18.11
C GLU A 612 -12.36 32.22 -18.89
N ILE A 613 -12.04 32.43 -20.17
CA ILE A 613 -11.37 31.46 -21.03
C ILE A 613 -9.98 31.12 -20.47
N ILE A 614 -9.18 32.14 -20.14
CA ILE A 614 -7.84 31.96 -19.56
C ILE A 614 -7.91 31.16 -18.25
N ARG A 615 -8.87 31.49 -17.37
CA ARG A 615 -9.07 30.74 -16.10
C ARG A 615 -9.47 29.29 -16.34
N ALA A 616 -10.30 29.01 -17.34
CA ALA A 616 -10.69 27.65 -17.69
C ALA A 616 -9.51 26.86 -18.28
N VAL A 617 -8.70 27.47 -19.15
CA VAL A 617 -7.48 26.88 -19.72
C VAL A 617 -6.47 26.55 -18.61
N ARG A 618 -6.18 27.50 -17.72
CA ARG A 618 -5.26 27.33 -16.57
C ARG A 618 -5.70 26.24 -15.58
N ALA A 619 -6.98 25.88 -15.57
CA ALA A 619 -7.50 24.84 -14.68
C ALA A 619 -7.40 23.43 -15.28
N CYS A 620 -6.85 23.27 -16.49
CA CYS A 620 -6.69 21.96 -17.11
C CYS A 620 -5.60 21.14 -16.37
N PRO A 621 -5.95 20.09 -15.60
CA PRO A 621 -4.96 19.40 -14.76
C PRO A 621 -3.96 18.55 -15.55
N SER A 622 -4.23 18.29 -16.83
CA SER A 622 -3.35 17.51 -17.70
C SER A 622 -2.47 18.37 -18.61
N GLY A 623 -2.66 19.69 -18.60
CA GLY A 623 -1.94 20.61 -19.48
C GLY A 623 -2.31 20.48 -20.96
N ALA A 624 -3.46 19.85 -21.28
CA ALA A 624 -3.94 19.67 -22.65
C ALA A 624 -4.37 20.99 -23.32
N LEU A 625 -4.73 21.99 -22.53
CA LEU A 625 -5.18 23.30 -22.99
C LEU A 625 -4.08 24.35 -22.83
N SER A 626 -4.02 25.28 -23.78
CA SER A 626 -3.21 26.50 -23.73
C SER A 626 -3.92 27.62 -24.51
N TYR A 627 -3.35 28.81 -24.52
CA TYR A 627 -3.85 29.91 -25.33
C TYR A 627 -2.74 30.71 -25.99
N ALA A 628 -3.09 31.41 -27.06
CA ALA A 628 -2.25 32.36 -27.74
C ALA A 628 -2.94 33.73 -27.84
N ILE A 629 -2.12 34.78 -27.73
CA ILE A 629 -2.49 36.18 -27.94
C ILE A 629 -1.63 36.68 -29.10
N ASP A 630 -2.25 37.35 -30.07
CA ASP A 630 -1.59 37.86 -31.29
C ASP A 630 -0.74 36.80 -32.02
N GLY A 631 -1.23 35.55 -32.05
CA GLY A 631 -0.57 34.42 -32.70
C GLY A 631 0.62 33.83 -31.93
N ARG A 632 0.97 34.36 -30.76
CA ARG A 632 2.03 33.83 -29.90
C ARG A 632 1.43 33.09 -28.71
N GLU A 633 1.83 31.83 -28.54
CA GLU A 633 1.45 31.05 -27.36
C GLU A 633 2.02 31.68 -26.09
N ALA A 634 1.13 31.92 -25.11
CA ALA A 634 1.46 32.48 -23.81
C ALA A 634 1.64 31.36 -22.77
N ARG A 635 2.54 30.39 -23.06
CA ARG A 635 2.73 29.20 -22.21
C ARG A 635 3.19 29.57 -20.79
N ASP A 636 4.05 30.57 -20.69
CA ASP A 636 4.51 31.21 -19.46
C ASP A 636 3.38 31.81 -18.61
N GLN A 637 2.23 32.10 -19.22
CA GLN A 637 1.04 32.55 -18.50
C GLN A 637 0.05 31.42 -18.22
N VAL A 638 0.15 30.26 -18.89
CA VAL A 638 -0.68 29.08 -18.62
C VAL A 638 -0.09 28.25 -17.50
N ASP A 639 1.20 27.97 -17.59
CA ASP A 639 1.97 27.29 -16.56
C ASP A 639 2.13 28.24 -15.36
N GLN A 640 1.73 27.79 -14.18
CA GLN A 640 1.70 28.61 -12.97
C GLN A 640 2.86 28.23 -12.04
N GLU A 641 3.39 29.18 -11.29
CA GLU A 641 4.43 28.89 -10.29
C GLU A 641 3.83 28.17 -9.06
N HIS A 642 3.67 26.85 -9.17
CA HIS A 642 3.29 26.00 -8.04
C HIS A 642 4.52 25.38 -7.37
N PRO A 643 4.46 25.10 -6.05
CA PRO A 643 5.44 24.23 -5.44
C PRO A 643 5.32 22.79 -5.98
N PRO A 644 6.43 22.02 -6.01
CA PRO A 644 6.41 20.59 -6.32
C PRO A 644 5.42 19.84 -5.43
N ALA A 645 4.40 19.23 -6.03
CA ALA A 645 3.41 18.44 -5.32
C ALA A 645 2.85 17.30 -6.17
N ILE A 646 2.42 16.25 -5.48
CA ILE A 646 1.70 15.10 -6.02
C ILE A 646 0.37 15.01 -5.28
N GLU A 647 -0.74 15.21 -5.98
CA GLU A 647 -2.09 15.04 -5.43
C GLU A 647 -2.69 13.73 -5.95
N VAL A 648 -3.20 12.91 -5.04
CA VAL A 648 -3.96 11.70 -5.34
C VAL A 648 -5.42 12.09 -5.54
N SER A 649 -5.86 12.23 -6.79
CA SER A 649 -7.27 12.56 -7.05
C SER A 649 -8.19 11.38 -6.75
N ARG A 650 -9.38 11.66 -6.21
CA ARG A 650 -10.40 10.65 -5.86
C ARG A 650 -10.72 9.80 -7.07
N ASP A 651 -10.55 8.48 -6.94
CA ASP A 651 -10.90 7.51 -8.00
C ASP A 651 -10.25 7.82 -9.36
N GLY A 652 -9.12 8.54 -9.34
CA GLY A 652 -8.58 9.19 -10.52
C GLY A 652 -7.06 9.20 -10.58
N PRO A 653 -6.47 9.99 -11.50
CA PRO A 653 -5.02 10.06 -11.68
C PRO A 653 -4.26 10.68 -10.50
N TYR A 654 -2.93 10.57 -10.52
CA TYR A 654 -2.09 11.50 -9.77
C TYR A 654 -2.00 12.82 -10.53
N ARG A 655 -2.18 13.95 -9.86
CA ARG A 655 -1.96 15.29 -10.43
C ARG A 655 -0.62 15.80 -9.94
N ILE A 656 0.26 16.13 -10.87
CA ILE A 656 1.60 16.61 -10.59
C ILE A 656 1.62 18.11 -10.90
N THR A 657 2.21 18.91 -10.01
CA THR A 657 2.40 20.36 -10.18
C THR A 657 3.81 20.77 -9.78
N GLY A 658 4.21 21.99 -10.16
CA GLY A 658 5.49 22.57 -9.75
C GLY A 658 6.71 22.01 -10.47
N GLY A 659 6.52 21.49 -11.69
CA GLY A 659 7.63 21.21 -12.59
C GLY A 659 8.43 19.94 -12.27
N ILE A 660 7.85 18.97 -11.54
CA ILE A 660 8.56 17.72 -11.21
C ILE A 660 8.91 16.97 -12.50
N PRO A 661 10.21 16.73 -12.81
CA PRO A 661 10.63 15.99 -13.99
C PRO A 661 10.08 14.56 -14.01
N LEU A 662 9.65 14.11 -15.19
CA LEU A 662 9.18 12.75 -15.43
C LEU A 662 10.18 12.00 -16.31
N LYS A 663 10.70 10.90 -15.80
CA LYS A 663 11.62 9.99 -16.48
C LYS A 663 10.94 8.69 -16.89
N ASP A 664 11.38 8.11 -17.99
CA ASP A 664 10.91 6.81 -18.45
C ASP A 664 11.57 5.65 -17.70
N GLY A 665 11.27 4.41 -18.11
CA GLY A 665 11.82 3.21 -17.49
C GLY A 665 13.34 3.02 -17.68
N GLN A 666 13.96 3.78 -18.58
CA GLN A 666 15.40 3.76 -18.86
C GLN A 666 16.14 4.90 -18.12
N GLY A 667 15.39 5.88 -17.61
CA GLY A 667 15.93 7.04 -16.90
C GLY A 667 16.07 8.29 -17.78
N ASP A 668 15.67 8.19 -19.05
CA ASP A 668 15.61 9.32 -19.98
C ASP A 668 14.34 10.15 -19.76
N ASP A 669 14.24 11.33 -20.38
CA ASP A 669 13.03 12.14 -20.29
C ASP A 669 11.83 11.43 -20.94
N GLU A 670 10.72 11.31 -20.21
CA GLU A 670 9.52 10.65 -20.72
C GLU A 670 8.97 11.41 -21.95
N PRO A 671 8.79 10.74 -23.10
CA PRO A 671 8.28 11.38 -24.31
C PRO A 671 6.88 11.99 -24.11
N ARG A 672 6.76 13.29 -24.42
CA ARG A 672 5.53 14.08 -24.28
C ARG A 672 4.94 14.44 -25.64
N ASN A 673 3.61 14.52 -25.69
CA ASN A 673 2.88 15.02 -26.85
C ASN A 673 3.11 16.53 -27.06
N GLN A 674 2.84 17.02 -28.28
CA GLN A 674 3.01 18.41 -28.64
C GLN A 674 2.24 19.37 -27.71
N GLY A 675 2.94 20.37 -27.16
CA GLY A 675 2.34 21.39 -26.31
C GLY A 675 1.99 20.92 -24.89
N ALA A 676 2.55 19.79 -24.44
CA ALA A 676 2.44 19.36 -23.05
C ALA A 676 3.07 20.38 -22.10
N SER A 677 2.40 20.65 -20.99
CA SER A 677 2.99 21.41 -19.89
C SER A 677 4.13 20.61 -19.24
N LEU A 678 5.18 21.32 -18.83
CA LEU A 678 6.23 20.78 -17.96
C LEU A 678 5.93 21.07 -16.49
N GLU A 679 5.10 22.08 -16.21
CA GLU A 679 4.74 22.51 -14.86
C GLU A 679 3.74 21.55 -14.20
N HIS A 680 2.69 21.16 -14.92
CA HIS A 680 1.67 20.25 -14.41
C HIS A 680 1.27 19.16 -15.42
N TYR A 681 0.93 17.98 -14.93
CA TYR A 681 0.46 16.85 -15.74
C TYR A 681 -0.27 15.81 -14.90
N SER A 682 -1.00 14.91 -15.56
CA SER A 682 -1.80 13.86 -14.90
C SER A 682 -1.27 12.46 -15.22
N LEU A 683 -0.91 11.67 -14.21
CA LEU A 683 -0.39 10.31 -14.33
C LEU A 683 -1.47 9.26 -14.05
N CYS A 684 -1.47 8.18 -14.83
CA CYS A 684 -2.42 7.08 -14.71
C CYS A 684 -2.21 6.29 -13.42
N ARG A 685 -3.27 6.14 -12.62
CA ARG A 685 -3.27 5.35 -11.38
C ARG A 685 -4.06 4.04 -11.49
N CYS A 686 -4.98 3.94 -12.45
CA CYS A 686 -5.88 2.80 -12.60
C CYS A 686 -5.29 1.62 -13.38
N GLY A 687 -4.09 1.74 -13.95
CA GLY A 687 -3.50 0.70 -14.81
C GLY A 687 -4.08 0.57 -16.23
N HIS A 688 -5.21 1.23 -16.55
CA HIS A 688 -5.93 1.05 -17.81
C HIS A 688 -5.83 2.20 -18.81
N SER A 689 -5.05 3.26 -18.54
CA SER A 689 -4.89 4.36 -19.50
C SER A 689 -4.40 3.89 -20.87
N GLN A 690 -4.94 4.44 -21.95
CA GLN A 690 -4.44 4.21 -23.30
C GLN A 690 -3.14 4.99 -23.59
N ASN A 691 -2.86 6.08 -22.85
CA ASN A 691 -1.70 6.94 -23.07
C ASN A 691 -0.69 6.88 -21.91
N LYS A 692 -0.45 5.70 -21.32
CA LYS A 692 0.49 5.54 -20.19
C LYS A 692 1.87 6.14 -20.51
N PRO A 693 2.56 6.75 -19.54
CA PRO A 693 2.17 6.90 -18.14
C PRO A 693 1.12 7.99 -17.88
N PHE A 694 0.72 8.78 -18.88
CA PHE A 694 -0.28 9.82 -18.73
C PHE A 694 -1.70 9.24 -18.61
N CYS A 695 -2.58 9.96 -17.92
CA CYS A 695 -3.99 9.59 -17.83
C CYS A 695 -4.73 9.97 -19.10
N SER A 696 -5.55 9.05 -19.63
CA SER A 696 -6.42 9.25 -20.81
C SER A 696 -7.91 9.28 -20.43
N GLY A 697 -8.24 9.37 -19.13
CA GLY A 697 -9.63 9.30 -18.66
C GLY A 697 -10.20 7.89 -18.52
N MET A 698 -9.45 6.83 -18.89
CA MET A 698 -9.93 5.44 -18.81
C MET A 698 -10.40 4.98 -17.43
N HIS A 699 -9.99 5.65 -16.35
CA HIS A 699 -10.43 5.35 -14.99
C HIS A 699 -11.95 5.43 -14.81
N TRP A 700 -12.64 6.32 -15.54
CA TRP A 700 -14.11 6.37 -15.57
C TRP A 700 -14.73 5.12 -16.20
N TYR A 701 -14.19 4.69 -17.35
CA TYR A 701 -14.76 3.58 -18.13
C TYR A 701 -14.50 2.21 -17.49
N VAL A 702 -13.41 2.07 -16.72
CA VAL A 702 -13.12 0.86 -15.96
C VAL A 702 -13.66 0.90 -14.53
N ASN A 703 -14.41 1.95 -14.19
CA ASN A 703 -14.98 2.16 -12.86
C ASN A 703 -13.94 1.97 -11.73
N PHE A 704 -12.79 2.63 -11.89
CA PHE A 704 -11.70 2.55 -10.91
C PHE A 704 -12.12 3.25 -9.62
N HIS A 705 -11.91 2.57 -8.49
CA HIS A 705 -12.15 3.13 -7.16
C HIS A 705 -10.93 2.94 -6.26
N ASP A 706 -10.74 3.91 -5.37
CA ASP A 706 -9.85 3.74 -4.22
C ASP A 706 -10.40 2.69 -3.24
N PRO A 707 -9.52 2.02 -2.48
CA PRO A 707 -9.95 1.20 -1.35
C PRO A 707 -10.74 2.09 -0.38
N VAL A 708 -12.00 1.73 -0.11
CA VAL A 708 -12.81 2.41 0.91
C VAL A 708 -12.33 1.94 2.28
N ALA A 709 -11.96 2.87 3.15
CA ALA A 709 -11.39 2.55 4.47
C ALA A 709 -12.40 1.87 5.41
N ASP A 710 -13.69 2.18 5.25
CA ASP A 710 -14.79 1.56 5.97
C ASP A 710 -16.10 1.72 5.15
N PRO A 711 -16.79 0.63 4.77
CA PRO A 711 -18.06 0.72 4.04
C PRO A 711 -19.18 1.41 4.84
N ASP A 712 -19.06 1.51 6.17
CA ASP A 712 -20.02 2.18 7.06
C ASP A 712 -19.63 3.64 7.38
N HIS A 713 -18.54 4.17 6.80
CA HIS A 713 -18.11 5.56 7.01
C HIS A 713 -19.11 6.57 6.46
N GLU A 714 -19.78 7.31 7.34
CA GLU A 714 -20.57 8.48 6.96
C GLU A 714 -19.61 9.65 6.66
N PRO A 715 -19.62 10.21 5.43
CA PRO A 715 -18.73 11.30 5.08
C PRO A 715 -19.04 12.54 5.90
N THR A 716 -18.02 13.27 6.31
CA THR A 716 -18.17 14.61 6.89
C THR A 716 -18.66 15.62 5.85
N VAL A 717 -19.19 16.76 6.30
CA VAL A 717 -19.55 17.88 5.42
C VAL A 717 -18.32 18.36 4.63
N PHE A 718 -17.11 18.30 5.21
CA PHE A 718 -15.85 18.61 4.57
C PHE A 718 -15.53 17.66 3.41
N GLU A 719 -15.62 16.35 3.64
CA GLU A 719 -15.37 15.33 2.62
C GLU A 719 -16.38 15.45 1.48
N TRP A 720 -17.66 15.60 1.81
CA TRP A 720 -18.72 15.74 0.82
C TRP A 720 -18.59 17.02 0.00
N ALA A 721 -18.17 18.13 0.61
CA ALA A 721 -17.92 19.40 -0.08
C ALA A 721 -16.83 19.30 -1.17
N GLY A 722 -15.96 18.28 -1.12
CA GLY A 722 -14.78 18.17 -1.97
C GLY A 722 -13.47 18.59 -1.28
N GLY A 723 -13.45 18.63 0.05
CA GLY A 723 -12.28 18.93 0.87
C GLY A 723 -11.75 20.37 0.75
N LEU A 724 -10.51 20.57 1.19
CA LEU A 724 -9.86 21.89 1.22
C LEU A 724 -9.73 22.53 -0.17
N PRO A 725 -9.45 21.78 -1.27
CA PRO A 725 -9.43 22.37 -2.60
C PRO A 725 -10.76 22.99 -3.01
N ALA A 726 -11.90 22.36 -2.67
CA ALA A 726 -13.21 22.91 -2.99
C ALA A 726 -13.54 24.17 -2.17
N LEU A 727 -13.24 24.14 -0.87
CA LEU A 727 -13.43 25.30 0.00
C LEU A 727 -12.52 26.47 -0.37
N THR A 728 -11.29 26.21 -0.81
CA THR A 728 -10.38 27.25 -1.31
C THR A 728 -10.89 27.88 -2.61
N ARG A 729 -11.47 27.09 -3.53
CA ARG A 729 -12.11 27.65 -4.73
C ARG A 729 -13.29 28.55 -4.36
N LEU A 730 -14.14 28.12 -3.42
CA LEU A 730 -15.24 28.91 -2.88
C LEU A 730 -14.76 30.25 -2.34
N THR A 731 -13.79 30.24 -1.43
CA THR A 731 -13.34 31.47 -0.75
C THR A 731 -12.60 32.40 -1.69
N ARG A 732 -11.79 31.88 -2.64
CA ARG A 732 -11.16 32.74 -3.66
C ARG A 732 -12.20 33.40 -4.56
N LEU A 733 -13.18 32.65 -5.08
CA LEU A 733 -14.27 33.26 -5.86
C LEU A 733 -15.02 34.32 -5.04
N PHE A 734 -15.31 34.04 -3.78
CA PHE A 734 -15.98 34.98 -2.90
C PHE A 734 -15.17 36.27 -2.70
N TYR A 735 -13.92 36.17 -2.23
CA TYR A 735 -13.11 37.32 -1.84
C TYR A 735 -12.44 38.04 -3.02
N GLU A 736 -12.16 37.37 -4.13
CA GLU A 736 -11.45 37.96 -5.28
C GLU A 736 -12.42 38.45 -6.38
N LYS A 737 -13.63 37.88 -6.48
CA LYS A 737 -14.64 38.27 -7.48
C LYS A 737 -15.81 39.03 -6.85
N TYR A 738 -16.52 38.42 -5.91
CA TYR A 738 -17.80 38.95 -5.44
C TYR A 738 -17.65 40.11 -4.45
N VAL A 739 -16.78 39.96 -3.44
CA VAL A 739 -16.57 40.97 -2.40
C VAL A 739 -16.06 42.31 -2.98
N PRO A 740 -15.05 42.37 -3.87
CA PRO A 740 -14.53 43.64 -4.37
C PRO A 740 -15.51 44.40 -5.26
N GLN A 741 -16.48 43.70 -5.85
CA GLN A 741 -17.52 44.28 -6.71
C GLN A 741 -18.73 44.77 -5.92
N ASP A 742 -18.84 44.41 -4.63
CA ASP A 742 -19.99 44.76 -3.82
C ASP A 742 -19.79 46.07 -3.05
N PRO A 743 -20.66 47.08 -3.22
CA PRO A 743 -20.49 48.38 -2.60
C PRO A 743 -20.70 48.37 -1.07
N LEU A 744 -21.42 47.39 -0.53
CA LEU A 744 -21.76 47.33 0.89
C LEU A 744 -20.66 46.64 1.71
N ILE A 745 -20.18 45.48 1.24
CA ILE A 745 -19.18 44.69 1.98
C ILE A 745 -17.75 44.86 1.46
N GLY A 746 -17.55 45.31 0.21
CA GLY A 746 -16.22 45.54 -0.36
C GLY A 746 -15.30 46.41 0.51
N PRO A 747 -15.77 47.56 1.07
CA PRO A 747 -14.97 48.38 1.97
C PRO A 747 -14.48 47.66 3.23
N LEU A 748 -15.21 46.65 3.73
CA LEU A 748 -14.83 45.89 4.93
C LEU A 748 -13.56 45.06 4.71
N PHE A 749 -13.32 44.64 3.46
CA PHE A 749 -12.24 43.73 3.08
C PHE A 749 -11.16 44.40 2.22
N ALA A 750 -11.23 45.71 1.99
CA ALA A 750 -10.30 46.43 1.11
C ALA A 750 -8.81 46.29 1.50
N ASN A 751 -8.53 46.05 2.78
CA ASN A 751 -7.18 45.88 3.33
C ASN A 751 -6.92 44.43 3.81
N MET A 752 -7.67 43.45 3.30
CA MET A 752 -7.43 42.05 3.67
C MET A 752 -6.07 41.57 3.15
N SER A 753 -5.45 40.65 3.89
CA SER A 753 -4.22 40.00 3.43
C SER A 753 -4.48 39.16 2.16
N PRO A 754 -3.53 39.05 1.22
CA PRO A 754 -3.70 38.23 0.02
C PRO A 754 -4.04 36.76 0.31
N ASP A 755 -3.57 36.22 1.44
CA ASP A 755 -3.83 34.84 1.86
C ASP A 755 -5.11 34.68 2.71
N HIS A 756 -5.96 35.71 2.76
CA HIS A 756 -7.24 35.64 3.49
C HIS A 756 -8.17 34.53 2.99
N PRO A 757 -8.33 34.27 1.67
CA PRO A 757 -9.17 33.19 1.17
C PRO A 757 -8.76 31.80 1.69
N GLU A 758 -7.46 31.51 1.73
CA GLU A 758 -6.89 30.25 2.21
C GLU A 758 -7.15 30.06 3.70
N ARG A 759 -7.00 31.15 4.49
CA ARG A 759 -7.29 31.13 5.93
C ARG A 759 -8.75 30.81 6.20
N VAL A 760 -9.68 31.41 5.46
CA VAL A 760 -11.11 31.16 5.62
C VAL A 760 -11.47 29.74 5.15
N ALA A 761 -10.84 29.25 4.08
CA ALA A 761 -11.05 27.86 3.64
C ALA A 761 -10.57 26.84 4.68
N ALA A 762 -9.41 27.09 5.30
CA ALA A 762 -8.92 26.26 6.40
C ALA A 762 -9.86 26.30 7.62
N TRP A 763 -10.42 27.48 7.96
CA TRP A 763 -11.41 27.62 9.02
C TRP A 763 -12.67 26.79 8.74
N LEU A 764 -13.26 26.95 7.55
CA LEU A 764 -14.43 26.18 7.13
C LEU A 764 -14.13 24.68 7.09
N GLY A 765 -12.93 24.30 6.64
CA GLY A 765 -12.51 22.91 6.57
C GLY A 765 -12.47 22.24 7.94
N GLU A 766 -11.85 22.89 8.92
CA GLU A 766 -11.81 22.38 10.31
C GLU A 766 -13.22 22.32 10.92
N VAL A 767 -14.05 23.33 10.68
CA VAL A 767 -15.42 23.36 11.20
C VAL A 767 -16.27 22.23 10.62
N PHE A 768 -16.16 21.95 9.32
CA PHE A 768 -16.94 20.92 8.62
C PHE A 768 -16.42 19.49 8.84
N GLY A 769 -15.54 19.28 9.83
CA GLY A 769 -15.05 17.96 10.22
C GLY A 769 -13.75 17.54 9.54
N GLY A 770 -13.09 18.45 8.80
CA GLY A 770 -11.75 18.23 8.25
C GLY A 770 -10.63 18.41 9.28
N PRO A 771 -9.36 18.33 8.84
CA PRO A 771 -8.20 18.46 9.72
C PRO A 771 -8.13 19.80 10.45
N LYS A 772 -7.41 19.81 11.59
CA LYS A 772 -7.17 21.00 12.43
C LYS A 772 -6.15 22.00 11.83
N ASN A 773 -6.18 22.19 10.52
CA ASN A 773 -5.23 23.01 9.78
C ASN A 773 -5.28 24.47 10.22
N TYR A 774 -6.47 25.00 10.49
CA TYR A 774 -6.62 26.38 10.92
C TYR A 774 -6.08 26.57 12.34
N THR A 775 -6.44 25.67 13.25
CA THR A 775 -5.96 25.72 14.64
C THR A 775 -4.45 25.61 14.72
N GLN A 776 -3.86 24.66 13.98
CA GLN A 776 -2.41 24.45 13.98
C GLN A 776 -1.65 25.64 13.36
N ALA A 777 -2.14 26.21 12.26
CA ALA A 777 -1.42 27.28 11.55
C ALA A 777 -1.71 28.69 12.10
N TYR A 778 -2.90 28.93 12.63
CA TYR A 778 -3.38 30.29 12.94
C TYR A 778 -3.84 30.49 14.38
N GLY A 779 -3.95 29.44 15.20
CA GLY A 779 -4.30 29.56 16.63
C GLY A 779 -5.80 29.46 16.94
N GLY A 780 -6.59 28.87 16.03
CA GLY A 780 -7.94 28.39 16.32
C GLY A 780 -8.97 29.50 16.57
N TYR A 781 -10.03 29.18 17.33
CA TYR A 781 -11.15 30.09 17.58
C TYR A 781 -10.70 31.44 18.15
N THR A 782 -9.74 31.46 19.07
CA THR A 782 -9.20 32.69 19.66
C THR A 782 -8.68 33.64 18.58
N ARG A 783 -7.95 33.12 17.58
CA ARG A 783 -7.51 33.93 16.45
C ARG A 783 -8.68 34.45 15.63
N MET A 784 -9.63 33.59 15.25
CA MET A 784 -10.79 33.98 14.45
C MET A 784 -11.58 35.12 15.13
N LEU A 785 -11.77 35.01 16.45
CA LEU A 785 -12.48 36.00 17.26
C LEU A 785 -11.81 37.39 17.19
N THR A 786 -10.49 37.45 17.33
CA THR A 786 -9.74 38.72 17.24
C THR A 786 -9.92 39.46 15.91
N GLN A 787 -10.30 38.75 14.84
CA GLN A 787 -10.54 39.37 13.53
C GLN A 787 -11.90 40.06 13.43
N HIS A 788 -12.84 39.75 14.32
CA HIS A 788 -14.21 40.25 14.30
C HIS A 788 -14.50 41.29 15.38
N LEU A 789 -13.77 41.28 16.51
CA LEU A 789 -13.96 42.20 17.62
C LEU A 789 -13.89 43.68 17.19
N GLY A 790 -14.87 44.47 17.66
CA GLY A 790 -14.90 45.92 17.46
C GLY A 790 -15.16 46.39 16.02
N LYS A 791 -15.58 45.49 15.12
CA LYS A 791 -15.86 45.82 13.71
C LYS A 791 -17.23 46.46 13.48
N GLY A 792 -18.16 46.36 14.44
CA GLY A 792 -19.50 46.97 14.36
C GLY A 792 -20.29 46.52 13.13
N LEU A 793 -20.26 45.22 12.81
CA LEU A 793 -20.94 44.67 11.62
C LEU A 793 -22.46 44.83 11.75
N THR A 794 -23.11 45.21 10.65
CA THR A 794 -24.58 45.37 10.61
C THR A 794 -25.28 44.11 10.07
N GLU A 795 -26.57 43.97 10.37
CA GLU A 795 -27.38 42.86 9.83
C GLU A 795 -27.48 42.91 8.30
N GLU A 796 -27.49 44.10 7.70
CA GLU A 796 -27.50 44.28 6.25
C GLU A 796 -26.20 43.75 5.62
N GLN A 797 -25.05 44.08 6.22
CA GLN A 797 -23.74 43.57 5.79
C GLN A 797 -23.66 42.05 5.92
N ARG A 798 -24.17 41.48 7.03
CA ARG A 798 -24.22 40.04 7.27
C ARG A 798 -25.06 39.31 6.23
N ALA A 799 -26.30 39.76 6.00
CA ALA A 799 -27.20 39.15 5.03
C ALA A 799 -26.61 39.19 3.61
N ARG A 800 -25.96 40.31 3.26
CA ARG A 800 -25.28 40.45 1.97
C ARG A 800 -24.08 39.51 1.84
N TRP A 801 -23.26 39.41 2.88
CA TRP A 801 -22.12 38.48 2.95
C TRP A 801 -22.55 37.03 2.75
N ALA A 802 -23.58 36.58 3.48
CA ALA A 802 -24.11 35.21 3.38
C ALA A 802 -24.68 34.91 1.97
N SER A 803 -25.43 35.85 1.39
CA SER A 803 -25.99 35.69 0.04
C SER A 803 -24.91 35.58 -1.04
N LEU A 804 -23.86 36.41 -0.97
CA LEU A 804 -22.76 36.37 -1.94
C LEU A 804 -21.91 35.10 -1.77
N LEU A 805 -21.72 34.62 -0.54
CA LEU A 805 -21.00 33.35 -0.31
C LEU A 805 -21.78 32.16 -0.90
N TYR A 806 -23.11 32.17 -0.79
CA TYR A 806 -23.95 31.16 -1.44
C TYR A 806 -23.83 31.20 -2.97
N GLN A 807 -23.80 32.40 -3.58
CA GLN A 807 -23.55 32.54 -5.02
C GLN A 807 -22.17 31.99 -5.41
N ALA A 808 -21.14 32.31 -4.63
CA ALA A 808 -19.80 31.79 -4.83
C ALA A 808 -19.74 30.25 -4.69
N ALA A 809 -20.54 29.65 -3.79
CA ALA A 809 -20.60 28.20 -3.63
C ALA A 809 -21.20 27.49 -4.86
N ASN A 810 -22.16 28.12 -5.54
CA ASN A 810 -22.69 27.58 -6.79
C ASN A 810 -21.63 27.66 -7.91
N GLU A 811 -20.96 28.81 -8.06
CA GLU A 811 -19.92 28.97 -9.09
C GLU A 811 -18.66 28.13 -8.82
N ALA A 812 -18.35 27.87 -7.56
CA ALA A 812 -17.24 27.01 -7.15
C ALA A 812 -17.49 25.51 -7.42
N GLY A 813 -18.73 25.15 -7.78
CA GLY A 813 -19.14 23.78 -8.04
C GLY A 813 -19.27 22.92 -6.78
N LEU A 814 -19.63 23.52 -5.63
CA LEU A 814 -19.95 22.73 -4.44
C LEU A 814 -21.23 21.89 -4.68
N PRO A 815 -21.39 20.76 -3.97
CA PRO A 815 -22.56 19.89 -4.14
C PRO A 815 -23.89 20.63 -4.03
N ASN A 816 -24.86 20.22 -4.83
CA ASN A 816 -26.19 20.84 -4.91
C ASN A 816 -27.31 19.98 -4.32
N ASP A 817 -26.97 18.85 -3.69
CA ASP A 817 -27.94 18.01 -3.01
C ASP A 817 -28.58 18.74 -1.80
N PRO A 818 -29.87 18.49 -1.52
CA PRO A 818 -30.59 19.15 -0.43
C PRO A 818 -29.92 19.00 0.93
N GLU A 819 -29.37 17.82 1.22
CA GLU A 819 -28.73 17.45 2.47
C GLU A 819 -27.52 18.35 2.75
N PHE A 820 -26.57 18.42 1.80
CA PHE A 820 -25.41 19.31 1.90
C PHE A 820 -25.80 20.77 1.93
N ARG A 821 -26.71 21.21 1.04
CA ARG A 821 -27.11 22.62 0.96
C ARG A 821 -27.80 23.10 2.25
N SER A 822 -28.53 22.22 2.93
CA SER A 822 -29.13 22.48 4.24
C SER A 822 -28.06 22.67 5.31
N ALA A 823 -27.13 21.72 5.44
CA ALA A 823 -26.06 21.78 6.45
C ALA A 823 -25.15 23.01 6.25
N PHE A 824 -24.69 23.24 5.01
CA PHE A 824 -23.84 24.37 4.65
C PHE A 824 -24.52 25.71 4.93
N THR A 825 -25.74 25.92 4.44
CA THR A 825 -26.47 27.18 4.63
C THR A 825 -26.76 27.44 6.11
N SER A 826 -27.12 26.40 6.86
CA SER A 826 -27.40 26.50 8.30
C SER A 826 -26.18 26.98 9.09
N TYR A 827 -24.99 26.46 8.78
CA TYR A 827 -23.75 26.94 9.40
C TYR A 827 -23.44 28.38 9.02
N ILE A 828 -23.52 28.74 7.73
CA ILE A 828 -23.23 30.09 7.27
C ILE A 828 -24.17 31.12 7.93
N GLU A 829 -25.44 30.78 8.06
CA GLU A 829 -26.40 31.61 8.79
C GLU A 829 -26.04 31.72 10.28
N TRP A 830 -25.79 30.58 10.95
CA TRP A 830 -25.43 30.55 12.36
C TRP A 830 -24.13 31.32 12.66
N GLY A 831 -23.06 31.02 11.95
CA GLY A 831 -21.73 31.60 12.15
C GLY A 831 -21.68 33.08 11.82
N SER A 832 -22.38 33.53 10.76
CA SER A 832 -22.44 34.96 10.41
C SER A 832 -23.17 35.78 11.48
N ARG A 833 -24.18 35.23 12.17
CA ARG A 833 -24.84 35.90 13.31
C ARG A 833 -23.92 36.01 14.52
N VAL A 834 -23.15 34.95 14.81
CA VAL A 834 -22.13 34.98 15.86
C VAL A 834 -21.06 36.03 15.57
N ALA A 835 -20.65 36.19 14.31
CA ALA A 835 -19.71 37.24 13.90
C ALA A 835 -20.27 38.66 14.13
N VAL A 836 -21.54 38.90 13.82
CA VAL A 836 -22.21 40.19 14.12
C VAL A 836 -22.22 40.45 15.62
N GLU A 837 -22.59 39.47 16.42
CA GLU A 837 -22.63 39.57 17.89
C GLU A 837 -21.26 39.94 18.47
N ASN A 838 -20.22 39.19 18.08
CA ASN A 838 -18.85 39.41 18.53
C ASN A 838 -18.25 40.74 18.04
N SER A 839 -18.83 41.36 17.01
CA SER A 839 -18.31 42.62 16.48
C SER A 839 -18.84 43.86 17.21
N GLN A 840 -19.88 43.73 18.04
CA GLN A 840 -20.53 44.87 18.68
C GLN A 840 -19.65 45.51 19.76
N PRO A 841 -19.73 46.84 19.95
CA PRO A 841 -19.14 47.53 21.10
C PRO A 841 -19.69 46.96 22.42
N GLY A 842 -18.81 46.58 23.35
CA GLY A 842 -19.21 45.99 24.64
C GLY A 842 -19.49 44.49 24.61
N SER A 843 -19.16 43.79 23.53
CA SER A 843 -19.22 42.32 23.49
C SER A 843 -18.15 41.68 24.39
N HIS A 844 -18.56 40.66 25.14
CA HIS A 844 -17.70 39.88 26.04
C HIS A 844 -17.78 38.38 25.68
N PRO A 845 -17.26 37.98 24.50
CA PRO A 845 -17.29 36.58 24.07
C PRO A 845 -16.47 35.68 25.03
N PRO A 846 -16.90 34.42 25.27
CA PRO A 846 -16.16 33.47 26.08
C PRO A 846 -14.72 33.29 25.58
N GLN A 847 -13.75 33.38 26.49
CA GLN A 847 -12.33 33.21 26.16
C GLN A 847 -12.00 31.71 26.07
N ASN A 848 -11.28 31.29 25.03
CA ASN A 848 -10.79 29.92 24.82
C ASN A 848 -11.83 28.85 24.40
N MET A 849 -12.86 29.19 23.63
CA MET A 849 -13.72 28.17 23.03
C MET A 849 -12.97 27.33 21.97
N PRO A 850 -13.32 26.03 21.81
CA PRO A 850 -12.82 25.24 20.69
C PRO A 850 -13.38 25.76 19.36
N VAL A 851 -12.73 25.41 18.25
CA VAL A 851 -13.32 25.62 16.92
C VAL A 851 -14.65 24.84 16.85
N PRO A 852 -15.76 25.46 16.41
CA PRO A 852 -17.04 24.78 16.30
C PRO A 852 -16.92 23.56 15.40
N ARG A 853 -17.56 22.45 15.77
CA ARG A 853 -17.71 21.28 14.90
C ARG A 853 -19.12 21.30 14.33
N TRP A 854 -19.24 21.37 13.01
CA TRP A 854 -20.51 21.39 12.29
C TRP A 854 -20.61 20.17 11.40
N ASP A 855 -21.49 19.25 11.78
CA ASP A 855 -21.79 18.02 11.05
C ASP A 855 -23.08 18.20 10.20
N TRP A 856 -23.77 17.10 9.90
CA TRP A 856 -25.04 17.10 9.17
C TRP A 856 -26.23 17.67 9.97
N GLY A 857 -26.06 17.94 11.27
CA GLY A 857 -27.10 18.40 12.20
C GLY A 857 -27.26 19.92 12.30
N THR A 858 -27.86 20.36 13.41
CA THR A 858 -28.12 21.77 13.73
C THR A 858 -27.31 22.21 14.96
N ALA A 859 -27.17 23.52 15.19
CA ALA A 859 -26.46 24.10 16.35
C ALA A 859 -27.04 23.76 17.75
N GLY A 860 -28.00 22.84 17.83
CA GLY A 860 -28.80 22.59 19.03
C GLY A 860 -29.95 23.58 19.22
N PRO A 861 -30.78 23.38 20.27
CA PRO A 861 -31.94 24.22 20.56
C PRO A 861 -31.52 25.63 21.03
N PRO A 862 -32.41 26.64 20.93
CA PRO A 862 -32.14 27.98 21.45
C PRO A 862 -31.64 27.96 22.90
N GLY A 863 -30.60 28.73 23.20
CA GLY A 863 -29.94 28.74 24.52
C GLY A 863 -28.77 27.78 24.66
N SER A 864 -28.49 26.94 23.66
CA SER A 864 -27.32 26.04 23.62
C SER A 864 -25.96 26.75 23.62
N ARG A 865 -25.90 28.07 23.42
CA ARG A 865 -24.68 28.86 23.44
C ARG A 865 -24.76 30.04 24.40
N VAL A 866 -23.61 30.39 24.98
CA VAL A 866 -23.42 31.65 25.70
C VAL A 866 -23.36 32.80 24.69
N SER A 867 -24.22 33.80 24.86
CA SER A 867 -24.18 35.02 24.04
C SER A 867 -23.11 35.97 24.56
N ALA A 868 -22.31 36.53 23.66
CA ALA A 868 -21.32 37.57 23.95
C ALA A 868 -21.97 38.91 24.35
N LEU A 869 -23.29 39.04 24.23
CA LEU A 869 -24.08 40.21 24.66
C LEU A 869 -24.88 39.94 25.95
N SER A 870 -24.82 38.73 26.52
CA SER A 870 -25.48 38.46 27.78
C SER A 870 -24.91 39.36 28.89
N PRO A 871 -25.75 40.01 29.72
CA PRO A 871 -25.26 40.71 30.90
C PRO A 871 -24.49 39.73 31.79
N GLN A 872 -23.30 40.12 32.25
CA GLN A 872 -22.62 39.35 33.29
C GLN A 872 -23.50 39.41 34.53
N ASN A 873 -24.19 38.31 34.85
CA ASN A 873 -24.83 38.19 36.15
C ASN A 873 -23.70 38.13 37.18
N GLU A 874 -23.38 39.27 37.80
CA GLU A 874 -22.48 39.37 38.95
C GLU A 874 -22.94 38.48 40.12
N GLU A 875 -24.20 38.02 40.13
CA GLU A 875 -24.78 37.16 41.16
C GLU A 875 -24.24 35.72 41.21
N GLU A 876 -23.60 35.18 40.15
CA GLU A 876 -22.96 33.84 40.21
C GLU A 876 -21.50 33.86 40.66
N SER A 877 -20.91 35.05 40.87
CA SER A 877 -19.55 35.25 41.38
C SER A 877 -19.53 35.48 42.89
N ALA A 878 -20.22 34.65 43.68
CA ALA A 878 -19.84 34.53 45.08
C ALA A 878 -18.39 34.01 45.10
N ALA A 879 -17.44 34.85 45.55
CA ALA A 879 -16.03 34.47 45.60
C ALA A 879 -15.89 33.16 46.40
N VAL A 880 -15.58 32.06 45.71
CA VAL A 880 -15.33 30.78 46.36
C VAL A 880 -14.10 30.96 47.25
N VAL A 881 -14.29 30.89 48.56
CA VAL A 881 -13.19 30.99 49.52
C VAL A 881 -12.37 29.72 49.40
N LEU A 882 -11.15 29.85 48.87
CA LEU A 882 -10.21 28.75 48.77
C LEU A 882 -9.54 28.50 50.13
N PRO A 883 -9.29 27.24 50.50
CA PRO A 883 -8.64 26.92 51.77
C PRO A 883 -7.21 27.47 51.82
N ALA A 884 -6.76 27.88 53.00
CA ALA A 884 -5.36 28.27 53.20
C ALA A 884 -4.40 27.11 52.88
N ALA A 885 -3.11 27.42 52.66
CA ALA A 885 -2.11 26.43 52.23
C ALA A 885 -1.97 25.22 53.18
N ASP A 886 -2.28 25.41 54.46
CA ASP A 886 -2.19 24.43 55.54
C ASP A 886 -3.56 23.91 56.02
N GLU A 887 -4.66 24.40 55.46
CA GLU A 887 -6.02 23.99 55.82
C GLU A 887 -6.40 22.65 55.16
N PRO A 888 -7.02 21.70 55.89
CA PRO A 888 -7.54 20.47 55.29
C PRO A 888 -8.65 20.74 54.27
N VAL A 889 -8.53 20.14 53.08
CA VAL A 889 -9.55 20.28 52.02
C VAL A 889 -10.63 19.19 52.20
N GLY A 890 -11.91 19.58 52.12
CA GLY A 890 -13.07 18.72 52.35
C GLY A 890 -14.13 18.96 51.27
N PHE A 891 -14.93 17.96 50.94
CA PHE A 891 -15.79 18.02 49.76
C PHE A 891 -16.90 19.07 49.92
N ALA A 892 -17.67 19.00 51.01
CA ALA A 892 -18.80 19.92 51.21
C ALA A 892 -18.37 21.39 51.29
N GLN A 893 -17.24 21.66 51.95
CA GLN A 893 -16.77 23.02 52.23
C GLN A 893 -15.94 23.62 51.08
N HIS A 894 -15.12 22.82 50.40
CA HIS A 894 -14.09 23.33 49.50
C HIS A 894 -14.19 22.83 48.05
N ILE A 895 -14.79 21.65 47.80
CA ILE A 895 -14.85 21.07 46.44
C ILE A 895 -16.20 21.31 45.78
N LYS A 896 -17.28 21.01 46.49
CA LYS A 896 -18.66 21.23 46.01
C LYS A 896 -18.89 22.68 45.55
N PRO A 897 -18.42 23.73 46.26
CA PRO A 897 -18.58 25.12 45.82
C PRO A 897 -17.76 25.51 44.58
N LEU A 898 -16.76 24.71 44.17
CA LEU A 898 -15.99 24.99 42.96
C LEU A 898 -16.78 24.68 41.68
N PHE A 899 -17.78 23.79 41.76
CA PHE A 899 -18.68 23.45 40.66
C PHE A 899 -19.90 24.37 40.67
N ARG A 900 -20.05 25.18 39.61
CA ARG A 900 -21.19 26.09 39.44
C ARG A 900 -22.46 25.32 39.11
N ALA A 901 -23.62 25.97 39.25
CA ALA A 901 -24.90 25.38 38.87
C ALA A 901 -24.93 24.90 37.41
N MET A 902 -24.33 25.67 36.50
CA MET A 902 -24.18 25.30 35.09
C MET A 902 -23.28 24.06 34.90
N ASP A 903 -22.18 23.96 35.66
CA ASP A 903 -21.27 22.80 35.60
C ASP A 903 -22.02 21.53 36.03
N HIS A 904 -22.78 21.62 37.13
CA HIS A 904 -23.63 20.54 37.64
C HIS A 904 -24.69 20.12 36.62
N GLN A 905 -25.48 21.06 36.08
CA GLN A 905 -26.50 20.78 35.07
C GLN A 905 -25.93 20.12 33.80
N SER A 906 -24.73 20.55 33.37
CA SER A 906 -24.08 19.99 32.17
C SER A 906 -23.60 18.55 32.38
N MET A 907 -23.33 18.16 33.64
CA MET A 907 -22.79 16.85 33.99
C MET A 907 -23.83 15.90 34.61
N GLU A 908 -25.03 16.39 34.96
CA GLU A 908 -26.10 15.61 35.59
C GLU A 908 -26.49 14.34 34.79
N GLY A 909 -26.32 14.36 33.46
CA GLY A 909 -26.53 13.18 32.60
C GLY A 909 -25.40 12.12 32.63
N ALA A 910 -24.24 12.45 33.20
CA ALA A 910 -23.10 11.54 33.37
C ALA A 910 -22.92 11.12 34.84
N PHE A 911 -22.79 12.08 35.75
CA PHE A 911 -22.73 11.88 37.21
C PHE A 911 -22.89 13.23 37.95
N ASP A 912 -23.31 13.19 39.21
CA ASP A 912 -23.66 14.39 40.00
C ASP A 912 -22.41 15.06 40.62
N LEU A 913 -22.06 16.26 40.14
CA LEU A 913 -20.92 17.04 40.65
C LEU A 913 -21.10 17.61 42.07
N TRP A 914 -22.31 17.54 42.61
CA TRP A 914 -22.64 17.95 43.97
C TRP A 914 -22.85 16.76 44.92
N SER A 915 -22.67 15.53 44.43
CA SER A 915 -22.59 14.27 45.18
C SER A 915 -21.14 13.90 45.49
N TYR A 916 -20.84 13.70 46.78
CA TYR A 916 -19.50 13.30 47.23
C TYR A 916 -19.05 11.97 46.61
N GLN A 917 -19.95 10.99 46.54
CA GLN A 917 -19.63 9.64 46.04
C GLN A 917 -19.31 9.65 44.55
N ASP A 918 -20.04 10.46 43.77
CA ASP A 918 -19.84 10.56 42.33
C ASP A 918 -18.54 11.29 42.00
N VAL A 919 -18.27 12.42 42.67
CA VAL A 919 -17.01 13.15 42.47
C VAL A 919 -15.81 12.34 42.95
N LYS A 920 -15.93 11.60 44.06
CA LYS A 920 -14.87 10.72 44.58
C LYS A 920 -14.54 9.57 43.62
N SER A 921 -15.56 8.90 43.09
CA SER A 921 -15.38 7.77 42.17
C SER A 921 -14.75 8.19 40.84
N HIS A 922 -14.95 9.45 40.42
CA HIS A 922 -14.41 10.00 39.17
C HIS A 922 -13.23 10.96 39.36
N ALA A 923 -12.70 11.09 40.57
CA ALA A 923 -11.75 12.15 40.94
C ALA A 923 -10.48 12.21 40.07
N ALA A 924 -9.92 11.05 39.70
CA ALA A 924 -8.73 11.00 38.84
C ALA A 924 -9.01 11.53 37.43
N GLY A 925 -10.17 11.18 36.85
CA GLY A 925 -10.59 11.66 35.53
C GLY A 925 -10.96 13.15 35.55
N ILE A 926 -11.61 13.61 36.62
CA ILE A 926 -11.92 15.03 36.83
C ILE A 926 -10.62 15.83 36.94
N LEU A 927 -9.68 15.41 37.79
CA LEU A 927 -8.39 16.09 37.98
C LEU A 927 -7.60 16.15 36.66
N GLN A 928 -7.56 15.06 35.88
CA GLN A 928 -6.89 15.05 34.58
C GLN A 928 -7.50 16.08 33.61
N ARG A 929 -8.84 16.17 33.55
CA ARG A 929 -9.51 17.15 32.69
C ARG A 929 -9.32 18.59 33.16
N LEU A 930 -9.33 18.83 34.48
CA LEU A 930 -9.03 20.13 35.07
C LEU A 930 -7.59 20.57 34.77
N GLN A 931 -6.60 19.67 34.90
CA GLN A 931 -5.19 19.94 34.58
C GLN A 931 -4.96 20.22 33.09
N ASN A 932 -5.70 19.53 32.23
CA ASN A 932 -5.64 19.74 30.77
C ASN A 932 -6.48 20.95 30.30
N GLY A 933 -7.15 21.64 31.22
CA GLY A 933 -7.99 22.81 30.91
C GLY A 933 -9.22 22.49 30.06
N SER A 934 -9.63 21.23 29.97
CA SER A 934 -10.78 20.79 29.17
C SER A 934 -12.09 20.74 29.94
N MET A 935 -12.07 21.11 31.23
CA MET A 935 -13.22 21.23 32.10
C MET A 935 -13.09 22.48 32.98
N PRO A 936 -14.19 23.23 33.21
CA PRO A 936 -15.51 23.10 32.58
C PRO A 936 -15.53 23.49 31.09
N CYS A 937 -16.63 23.16 30.39
CA CYS A 937 -16.74 23.30 28.93
C CYS A 937 -16.70 24.75 28.42
N ASP A 938 -16.89 25.72 29.32
CA ASP A 938 -16.90 27.16 29.07
C ASP A 938 -15.60 27.87 29.49
N GLY A 939 -14.60 27.15 30.03
CA GLY A 939 -13.27 27.69 30.31
C GLY A 939 -12.53 26.98 31.45
N ALA A 940 -11.20 26.93 31.38
CA ALA A 940 -10.37 26.27 32.39
C ALA A 940 -10.46 26.95 33.78
N TRP A 941 -10.36 26.14 34.84
CA TRP A 941 -10.22 26.64 36.21
C TRP A 941 -8.90 27.40 36.43
N SER A 942 -8.88 28.34 37.40
CA SER A 942 -7.63 28.96 37.85
C SER A 942 -6.72 27.93 38.49
N ARG A 943 -5.42 28.20 38.46
CA ARG A 943 -4.40 27.33 39.06
C ARG A 943 -4.70 27.00 40.52
N GLU A 944 -5.15 27.96 41.32
CA GLU A 944 -5.44 27.72 42.74
C GLU A 944 -6.63 26.78 42.96
N LYS A 945 -7.63 26.81 42.06
CA LYS A 945 -8.78 25.89 42.11
C LYS A 945 -8.36 24.46 41.76
N VAL A 946 -7.51 24.30 40.74
CA VAL A 946 -6.97 22.99 40.36
C VAL A 946 -6.09 22.42 41.48
N GLU A 947 -5.23 23.24 42.09
CA GLU A 947 -4.40 22.87 43.24
C GLU A 947 -5.25 22.47 44.46
N THR A 948 -6.38 23.16 44.70
CA THR A 948 -7.32 22.80 45.77
C THR A 948 -7.96 21.42 45.54
N PHE A 949 -8.41 21.14 44.31
CA PHE A 949 -8.96 19.82 43.97
C PHE A 949 -7.89 18.72 44.05
N GLN A 950 -6.68 18.99 43.56
CA GLN A 950 -5.56 18.07 43.67
C GLN A 950 -5.22 17.74 45.15
N ARG A 951 -5.15 18.75 46.02
CA ARG A 951 -4.95 18.56 47.46
C ARG A 951 -6.04 17.71 48.10
N TRP A 952 -7.29 17.84 47.66
CA TRP A 952 -8.37 16.98 48.14
C TRP A 952 -8.18 15.51 47.71
N VAL A 953 -7.77 15.27 46.47
CA VAL A 953 -7.44 13.92 45.98
C VAL A 953 -6.27 13.32 46.74
N GLU A 954 -5.19 14.07 46.92
CA GLU A 954 -3.96 13.63 47.61
C GLU A 954 -4.17 13.40 49.12
N SER A 955 -5.07 14.15 49.76
CA SER A 955 -5.38 14.03 51.19
C SER A 955 -6.41 12.93 51.53
N GLY A 956 -6.78 12.10 50.55
CA GLY A 956 -7.68 10.96 50.74
C GLY A 956 -9.17 11.29 50.57
N MET A 957 -9.50 12.40 49.89
CA MET A 957 -10.86 12.80 49.50
C MET A 957 -11.84 12.84 50.68
N ARG A 958 -11.57 13.71 51.67
CA ARG A 958 -12.45 13.89 52.83
C ARG A 958 -13.82 14.44 52.43
N GLU A 959 -14.90 13.88 52.97
CA GLU A 959 -16.27 14.38 52.72
C GLU A 959 -16.49 15.79 53.28
#